data_AF-A0A2U1ALI9-F1
#
_entry.id   AF-A0A2U1ALI9-F1
#
_cell.length_a   1.000
_cell.length_b   1.000
_cell.length_c   1.000
_cell.angle_alpha   90.00
_cell.angle_beta   90.00
_cell.angle_gamma   90.00
#
_symmetry.space_group_name_H-M   'P 1'
#
loop_
_entity.id
_entity.type
_entity.pdbx_description
1 polymer ?
#
loop_
_entity_poly.entity_id
_entity_poly.type
_entity_poly.pdbx_seq_one_letter_code
_entity_poly.pdbx_strand_id
1 'polypeptide(L)'
;MLKQWMAGGVLALAALLPAVQPPTDFSISSARKIFEKTRQDALNFWTRPEVADPAGGYRLWFDADGNTCTPTPASPDAPDAGKPLLSELRVLWAHAVAIPCTADPAERARLRRQYEHGFAFLDRYRDPATGLFIKAVDENGNPSNRDITAITQAYVVYIMSEIAGEISDRRAFDLAQSTFEKLDQLAHDPEHGGYFEAIRPAANRDKSVGTNLHMALALARLMKVNPTGPAHDRLAELFGILTSEKLLHPASGNGYMLMTADWKPKRTQAAADMQVLYGHNAELVWYVLEAAEMLRIHPDELRPWLKRVSAPIIRHGIFPDGKAAIFGPFEGEPQPVEVPRWWTQLELMNMLLRMYEVTGEAEYYALFEKAARFSYAHLVNPANGVWYGGVNLKTGERFHQGGWAWKSGLHVIRAMRLMSASLDRLREGWKPVRRYKTAADLPRRAIQVSLGYPYNHNRSAASLVSEVKASGYDAIFLIIKEKELLPKGLVRTARAAGLQVWGSFFGPATFMPDSLFPPESENWRMEFTVKRPNRYFSYVHKPYQEWWKRYLATFYDRNQFDGFVFYESHYGTRFGKGEFFGDISPGFIEHFQRNTGHSKFPNFTDPAHPDYYKTNIALYRDYVEYRLKSINDFYREIWDGEGGLRRRHPEVIFGSWTIALAGDETQMAEMREAEAQDGARMVAGTLPDFHFLQSHWPDWIPEKQTPEYLTGYRPYMKAVRDAFPGLPLAVQGDFASTVPYRRTPGWERKFERTAKRVGFDFTAFYEFHVRHQVHFDPPRPVSGEVDAAGNGCVVFDQVISPESANTLEGRALTGNRKLTGVRTDGNLLLFNVGGPVSAAEAVTVPLAGITDDPSLRVPMPGIGTGRVNPVPPETRIRLQFKGN
;
A
#
# COMPACT_ATOMS: atom_id res chain seq x y z
N MET A 1 14.13 -72.45 23.54
CA MET A 1 13.36 -72.98 22.40
C MET A 1 12.50 -71.84 21.89
N LEU A 2 12.90 -71.05 20.89
CA LEU A 2 13.05 -71.38 19.46
C LEU A 2 11.75 -71.92 18.84
N LYS A 3 11.40 -71.34 17.68
CA LYS A 3 10.49 -71.85 16.61
C LYS A 3 9.00 -71.63 16.90
N GLN A 4 8.18 -71.02 16.04
CA GLN A 4 8.24 -70.75 14.59
C GLN A 4 7.35 -69.53 14.28
N TRP A 5 7.77 -68.70 13.33
CA TRP A 5 7.07 -68.37 12.08
C TRP A 5 7.70 -67.10 11.48
N MET A 6 8.87 -67.30 10.87
CA MET A 6 9.27 -66.56 9.67
C MET A 6 8.78 -67.37 8.48
N ALA A 7 7.96 -66.76 7.62
CA ALA A 7 7.97 -66.97 6.16
C ALA A 7 6.85 -66.12 5.53
N GLY A 8 7.21 -65.02 4.90
CA GLY A 8 6.29 -64.15 4.16
C GLY A 8 6.83 -62.74 3.99
N GLY A 9 8.09 -62.62 3.60
CA GLY A 9 8.72 -61.34 3.33
C GLY A 9 8.13 -60.68 2.10
N VAL A 10 7.54 -59.49 2.28
CA VAL A 10 7.71 -58.39 1.33
C VAL A 10 8.67 -57.42 2.02
N LEU A 11 9.93 -57.48 1.60
CA LEU A 11 10.93 -56.45 1.85
C LEU A 11 10.39 -55.14 1.26
N ALA A 12 9.72 -54.33 2.09
CA ALA A 12 9.70 -52.90 1.85
C ALA A 12 11.12 -52.42 2.10
N LEU A 13 11.90 -52.20 1.03
CA LEU A 13 13.04 -51.31 1.08
C LEU A 13 12.50 -49.94 1.53
N ALA A 14 12.44 -49.70 2.84
CA ALA A 14 12.52 -48.35 3.37
C ALA A 14 13.90 -47.86 2.97
N ALA A 15 13.98 -47.17 1.83
CA ALA A 15 15.14 -46.37 1.50
C ALA A 15 15.38 -45.46 2.71
N LEU A 16 16.47 -45.73 3.45
CA LEU A 16 17.01 -44.84 4.45
C LEU A 16 17.44 -43.57 3.70
N LEU A 17 16.48 -42.69 3.46
CA LEU A 17 16.76 -41.30 3.12
C LEU A 17 17.63 -40.77 4.27
N PRO A 18 18.80 -40.17 3.98
CA PRO A 18 19.65 -39.61 5.02
C PRO A 18 18.79 -38.66 5.86
N ALA A 19 18.86 -38.81 7.19
CA ALA A 19 18.16 -37.92 8.12
C ALA A 19 18.53 -36.48 7.75
N VAL A 20 17.56 -35.73 7.19
CA VAL A 20 17.77 -34.35 6.79
C VAL A 20 18.15 -33.57 8.04
N GLN A 21 19.40 -33.14 8.14
CA GLN A 21 19.84 -32.35 9.28
C GLN A 21 19.11 -31.00 9.28
N PRO A 22 18.67 -30.52 10.45
CA PRO A 22 18.00 -29.23 10.53
C PRO A 22 18.95 -28.12 10.09
N PRO A 23 18.45 -27.06 9.42
CA PRO A 23 19.27 -25.92 9.04
C PRO A 23 19.94 -25.30 10.27
N THR A 24 21.21 -24.96 10.11
CA THR A 24 22.05 -24.36 11.16
C THR A 24 22.53 -22.95 10.79
N ASP A 25 22.08 -22.37 9.69
CA ASP A 25 22.35 -20.97 9.33
C ASP A 25 21.02 -20.23 9.16
N PHE A 26 20.77 -19.30 10.09
CA PHE A 26 19.63 -18.38 10.04
C PHE A 26 20.11 -16.94 9.88
N SER A 27 21.23 -16.72 9.19
CA SER A 27 21.53 -15.42 8.58
C SER A 27 20.34 -14.97 7.73
N ILE A 28 20.16 -13.66 7.56
CA ILE A 28 18.97 -13.08 6.91
C ILE A 28 18.66 -13.75 5.56
N SER A 29 19.69 -13.90 4.71
CA SER A 29 19.57 -14.53 3.39
C SER A 29 19.21 -16.02 3.45
N SER A 30 19.79 -16.76 4.39
CA SER A 30 19.53 -18.20 4.55
C SER A 30 18.14 -18.44 5.16
N ALA A 31 17.78 -17.71 6.21
CA ALA A 31 16.46 -17.77 6.84
C ALA A 31 15.34 -17.51 5.83
N ARG A 32 15.50 -16.52 4.94
CA ARG A 32 14.51 -16.20 3.90
C ARG A 32 14.27 -17.36 2.95
N LYS A 33 15.34 -18.06 2.52
CA LYS A 33 15.22 -19.24 1.64
C LYS A 33 14.57 -20.42 2.37
N ILE A 34 14.94 -20.64 3.63
CA ILE A 34 14.38 -21.70 4.48
C ILE A 34 12.88 -21.50 4.66
N PHE A 35 12.45 -20.27 4.99
CA PHE A 35 11.04 -19.96 5.22
C PHE A 35 10.22 -20.05 3.94
N GLU A 36 10.75 -19.57 2.81
CA GLU A 36 10.06 -19.71 1.52
C GLU A 36 9.88 -21.17 1.11
N LYS A 37 10.92 -22.01 1.29
CA LYS A 37 10.80 -23.45 1.05
C LYS A 37 9.75 -24.07 1.98
N THR A 38 9.80 -23.76 3.28
CA THR A 38 8.86 -24.30 4.27
C THR A 38 7.42 -23.87 3.98
N ARG A 39 7.22 -22.64 3.53
CA ARG A 39 5.92 -22.13 3.06
C ARG A 39 5.40 -22.95 1.88
N GLN A 40 6.25 -23.18 0.87
CA GLN A 40 5.87 -23.94 -0.32
C GLN A 40 5.55 -25.39 0.01
N ASP A 41 6.36 -26.03 0.86
CA ASP A 41 6.13 -27.42 1.28
C ASP A 41 4.81 -27.55 2.05
N ALA A 42 4.54 -26.62 2.98
CA ALA A 42 3.28 -26.58 3.71
C ALA A 42 2.08 -26.32 2.79
N LEU A 43 2.20 -25.45 1.79
CA LEU A 43 1.17 -25.22 0.77
C LEU A 43 0.90 -26.50 -0.04
N ASN A 44 1.95 -27.20 -0.48
CA ASN A 44 1.82 -28.46 -1.21
C ASN A 44 1.10 -29.52 -0.38
N PHE A 45 1.40 -29.60 0.92
CA PHE A 45 0.69 -30.50 1.83
C PHE A 45 -0.80 -30.16 1.91
N TRP A 46 -1.16 -28.91 2.19
CA TRP A 46 -2.55 -28.53 2.45
C TRP A 46 -3.41 -28.38 1.19
N THR A 47 -2.81 -28.47 0.01
CA THR A 47 -3.53 -28.35 -1.27
C THR A 47 -3.44 -29.59 -2.16
N ARG A 48 -2.93 -30.72 -1.63
CA ARG A 48 -2.93 -32.00 -2.34
C ARG A 48 -4.36 -32.50 -2.63
N PRO A 49 -4.57 -33.35 -3.65
CA PRO A 49 -5.90 -33.84 -4.04
C PRO A 49 -6.71 -34.44 -2.88
N GLU A 50 -6.06 -35.18 -1.98
CA GLU A 50 -6.67 -35.92 -0.88
C GLU A 50 -7.23 -35.02 0.23
N VAL A 51 -6.87 -33.73 0.24
CA VAL A 51 -7.40 -32.76 1.22
C VAL A 51 -8.83 -32.37 0.89
N ALA A 52 -9.23 -32.34 -0.38
CA ALA A 52 -10.64 -32.12 -0.72
C ALA A 52 -11.45 -33.37 -0.36
N ASP A 53 -12.49 -33.21 0.43
CA ASP A 53 -13.32 -34.33 0.86
C ASP A 53 -14.46 -34.57 -0.13
N PRO A 54 -14.59 -35.76 -0.75
CA PRO A 54 -15.75 -36.08 -1.58
C PRO A 54 -17.11 -35.85 -0.90
N ALA A 55 -17.19 -35.90 0.44
CA ALA A 55 -18.40 -35.61 1.19
C ALA A 55 -18.73 -34.10 1.32
N GLY A 56 -17.85 -33.21 0.86
CA GLY A 56 -17.97 -31.76 1.00
C GLY A 56 -16.93 -31.18 1.96
N GLY A 57 -16.37 -30.00 1.63
CA GLY A 57 -15.36 -29.34 2.45
C GLY A 57 -13.98 -29.99 2.33
N TYR A 58 -13.23 -29.98 3.42
CA TYR A 58 -11.89 -30.55 3.47
C TYR A 58 -11.79 -31.66 4.51
N ARG A 59 -10.86 -32.58 4.27
CA ARG A 59 -10.32 -33.45 5.32
C ARG A 59 -9.38 -32.60 6.17
N LEU A 60 -9.59 -32.61 7.48
CA LEU A 60 -8.86 -31.73 8.40
C LEU A 60 -7.92 -32.50 9.33
N TRP A 61 -8.11 -33.81 9.44
CA TRP A 61 -7.43 -34.69 10.36
C TRP A 61 -6.33 -35.46 9.64
N PHE A 62 -5.08 -35.06 9.87
CA PHE A 62 -3.91 -35.69 9.28
C PHE A 62 -2.83 -35.89 10.33
N ASP A 63 -2.04 -36.95 10.17
CA ASP A 63 -0.73 -36.98 10.80
C ASP A 63 0.28 -36.08 10.05
N ALA A 64 1.47 -35.91 10.64
CA ALA A 64 2.53 -35.05 10.15
C ALA A 64 3.22 -35.63 8.91
N ASP A 65 2.98 -36.90 8.58
CA ASP A 65 3.46 -37.57 7.38
C ASP A 65 2.42 -37.50 6.24
N GLY A 66 1.18 -37.12 6.56
CA GLY A 66 0.10 -36.86 5.62
C GLY A 66 -0.96 -37.95 5.54
N ASN A 67 -0.90 -38.96 6.41
CA ASN A 67 -1.95 -39.96 6.48
C ASN A 67 -3.19 -39.38 7.16
N THR A 68 -4.36 -39.73 6.67
CA THR A 68 -5.64 -39.33 7.28
C THR A 68 -5.78 -39.98 8.65
N CYS A 69 -6.21 -39.21 9.65
CA CYS A 69 -6.53 -39.69 10.99
C CYS A 69 -8.02 -39.56 11.25
N THR A 70 -8.56 -40.40 12.14
CA THR A 70 -9.92 -40.26 12.65
C THR A 70 -9.87 -39.65 14.05
N PRO A 71 -10.67 -38.60 14.34
CA PRO A 71 -10.77 -38.07 15.69
C PRO A 71 -11.33 -39.14 16.63
N THR A 72 -10.71 -39.31 17.80
CA THR A 72 -11.22 -40.23 18.83
C THR A 72 -12.15 -39.49 19.79
N PRO A 73 -13.23 -40.12 20.30
CA PRO A 73 -14.15 -39.49 21.27
C PRO A 73 -13.49 -39.03 22.59
N ALA A 74 -12.28 -39.50 22.87
CA ALA A 74 -11.49 -39.12 24.05
C ALA A 74 -10.62 -37.85 23.85
N SER A 75 -10.65 -37.24 22.66
CA SER A 75 -9.92 -36.01 22.39
C SER A 75 -10.52 -34.81 23.16
N PRO A 76 -9.70 -33.88 23.69
CA PRO A 76 -10.20 -32.60 24.24
C PRO A 76 -11.07 -31.80 23.26
N ASP A 77 -10.87 -32.03 21.95
CA ASP A 77 -11.57 -31.38 20.86
C ASP A 77 -12.84 -32.14 20.42
N ALA A 78 -13.31 -33.12 21.20
CA ALA A 78 -14.48 -33.94 20.87
C ALA A 78 -15.76 -33.14 20.52
N PRO A 79 -16.07 -31.96 21.13
CA PRO A 79 -17.21 -31.13 20.72
C PRO A 79 -17.12 -30.62 19.28
N ASP A 80 -15.91 -30.51 18.74
CA ASP A 80 -15.60 -30.09 17.37
C ASP A 80 -15.13 -31.27 16.51
N ALA A 81 -15.45 -32.51 16.92
CA ALA A 81 -15.18 -33.72 16.15
C ALA A 81 -15.98 -33.68 14.84
N GLY A 82 -15.29 -33.88 13.71
CA GLY A 82 -15.82 -33.68 12.38
C GLY A 82 -15.09 -32.54 11.66
N LYS A 83 -15.84 -31.58 11.13
CA LYS A 83 -15.32 -30.44 10.36
C LYS A 83 -15.56 -29.13 11.12
N PRO A 84 -14.59 -28.65 11.91
CA PRO A 84 -14.68 -27.32 12.50
C PRO A 84 -14.43 -26.25 11.45
N LEU A 85 -15.28 -25.22 11.46
CA LEU A 85 -15.25 -24.11 10.51
C LEU A 85 -13.90 -23.42 10.47
N LEU A 86 -13.26 -23.28 11.63
CA LEU A 86 -11.98 -22.57 11.72
C LEU A 86 -10.91 -23.25 10.88
N SER A 87 -10.82 -24.59 10.93
CA SER A 87 -9.87 -25.33 10.12
C SER A 87 -10.29 -25.40 8.65
N GLU A 88 -11.60 -25.50 8.34
CA GLU A 88 -12.10 -25.34 6.97
C GLU A 88 -11.64 -24.02 6.33
N LEU A 89 -11.91 -22.89 6.99
CA LEU A 89 -11.53 -21.56 6.48
C LEU A 89 -10.02 -21.45 6.27
N ARG A 90 -9.22 -22.01 7.19
CA ARG A 90 -7.75 -21.98 7.11
C ARG A 90 -7.22 -22.81 5.94
N VAL A 91 -7.84 -23.94 5.62
CA VAL A 91 -7.49 -24.76 4.45
C VAL A 91 -8.00 -24.11 3.15
N LEU A 92 -9.19 -23.52 3.17
CA LEU A 92 -9.73 -22.73 2.06
C LEU A 92 -8.78 -21.59 1.68
N TRP A 93 -8.28 -20.86 2.68
CA TRP A 93 -7.28 -19.80 2.49
C TRP A 93 -5.97 -20.34 1.90
N ALA A 94 -5.49 -21.51 2.33
CA ALA A 94 -4.29 -22.11 1.76
C ALA A 94 -4.45 -22.42 0.25
N HIS A 95 -5.64 -22.88 -0.17
CA HIS A 95 -5.94 -23.04 -1.60
C HIS A 95 -5.96 -21.70 -2.33
N ALA A 96 -6.59 -20.67 -1.75
CA ALA A 96 -6.60 -19.32 -2.33
C ALA A 96 -5.19 -18.76 -2.54
N VAL A 97 -4.28 -18.93 -1.57
CA VAL A 97 -2.87 -18.52 -1.67
C VAL A 97 -2.09 -19.35 -2.69
N ALA A 98 -2.38 -20.65 -2.82
CA ALA A 98 -1.67 -21.51 -3.77
C ALA A 98 -1.99 -21.18 -5.23
N ILE A 99 -3.22 -20.76 -5.54
CA ILE A 99 -3.69 -20.47 -6.90
C ILE A 99 -2.75 -19.50 -7.66
N PRO A 100 -2.43 -18.29 -7.16
CA PRO A 100 -1.54 -17.36 -7.87
C PRO A 100 -0.07 -17.80 -7.85
N CYS A 101 0.34 -18.66 -6.90
CA CYS A 101 1.70 -19.19 -6.84
C CYS A 101 1.96 -20.32 -7.85
N THR A 102 0.92 -20.96 -8.38
CA THR A 102 1.04 -22.12 -9.29
C THR A 102 1.13 -21.71 -10.75
N ALA A 103 2.29 -21.98 -11.36
CA ALA A 103 2.54 -21.70 -12.76
C ALA A 103 1.77 -22.64 -13.71
N ASP A 104 1.74 -23.94 -13.43
CA ASP A 104 1.05 -24.93 -14.26
C ASP A 104 -0.47 -24.67 -14.32
N PRO A 105 -1.05 -24.40 -15.50
CA PRO A 105 -2.47 -24.15 -15.64
C PRO A 105 -3.36 -25.31 -15.18
N ALA A 106 -2.95 -26.56 -15.39
CA ALA A 106 -3.77 -27.72 -15.02
C ALA A 106 -3.87 -27.86 -13.50
N GLU A 107 -2.73 -27.77 -12.81
CA GLU A 107 -2.67 -27.78 -11.36
C GLU A 107 -3.41 -26.58 -10.76
N ARG A 108 -3.24 -25.37 -11.33
CA ARG A 108 -3.98 -24.18 -10.89
C ARG A 108 -5.49 -24.34 -11.03
N ALA A 109 -5.96 -24.95 -12.13
CA ALA A 109 -7.38 -25.27 -12.30
C ALA A 109 -7.87 -26.30 -11.29
N ARG A 110 -7.04 -27.28 -10.90
CA ARG A 110 -7.35 -28.23 -9.82
C ARG A 110 -7.50 -27.52 -8.47
N LEU A 111 -6.55 -26.66 -8.12
CA LEU A 111 -6.59 -25.84 -6.90
C LEU A 111 -7.84 -24.96 -6.86
N ARG A 112 -8.20 -24.34 -8.00
CA ARG A 112 -9.43 -23.57 -8.13
C ARG A 112 -10.65 -24.44 -7.84
N ARG A 113 -10.78 -25.62 -8.44
CA ARG A 113 -11.91 -26.53 -8.18
C ARG A 113 -12.01 -26.93 -6.71
N GLN A 114 -10.88 -27.18 -6.04
CA GLN A 114 -10.86 -27.48 -4.59
C GLN A 114 -11.23 -26.27 -3.74
N TYR A 115 -10.81 -25.06 -4.13
CA TYR A 115 -11.26 -23.82 -3.51
C TYR A 115 -12.78 -23.63 -3.66
N GLU A 116 -13.33 -23.79 -4.87
CA GLU A 116 -14.77 -23.70 -5.12
C GLU A 116 -15.56 -24.72 -4.30
N HIS A 117 -15.03 -25.94 -4.19
CA HIS A 117 -15.61 -27.00 -3.39
C HIS A 117 -15.70 -26.64 -1.91
N GLY A 118 -14.62 -26.12 -1.32
CA GLY A 118 -14.61 -25.68 0.08
C GLY A 118 -15.45 -24.42 0.31
N PHE A 119 -15.40 -23.45 -0.61
CA PHE A 119 -16.19 -22.22 -0.52
C PHE A 119 -17.70 -22.52 -0.50
N ALA A 120 -18.17 -23.40 -1.40
CA ALA A 120 -19.57 -23.83 -1.43
C ALA A 120 -19.98 -24.60 -0.16
N PHE A 121 -19.04 -25.29 0.48
CA PHE A 121 -19.32 -26.02 1.72
C PHE A 121 -19.55 -25.09 2.92
N LEU A 122 -19.12 -23.83 2.87
CA LEU A 122 -19.35 -22.86 3.95
C LEU A 122 -20.84 -22.64 4.24
N ASP A 123 -21.73 -22.87 3.27
CA ASP A 123 -23.18 -22.77 3.47
C ASP A 123 -23.70 -23.75 4.55
N ARG A 124 -23.01 -24.88 4.78
CA ARG A 124 -23.38 -25.86 5.82
C ARG A 124 -23.22 -25.32 7.24
N TYR A 125 -22.40 -24.28 7.40
CA TYR A 125 -22.14 -23.64 8.69
C TYR A 125 -23.06 -22.46 8.95
N ARG A 126 -23.84 -22.03 7.95
CA ARG A 126 -24.63 -20.80 8.04
C ARG A 126 -25.85 -21.02 8.93
N ASP A 127 -25.92 -20.26 10.01
CA ASP A 127 -27.10 -20.21 10.86
C ASP A 127 -28.19 -19.37 10.18
N PRO A 128 -29.38 -19.94 9.90
CA PRO A 128 -30.43 -19.24 9.16
C PRO A 128 -31.06 -18.09 9.97
N ALA A 129 -30.98 -18.10 11.30
CA ALA A 129 -31.59 -17.07 12.14
C ALA A 129 -30.77 -15.78 12.17
N THR A 130 -29.45 -15.90 12.25
CA THR A 130 -28.53 -14.77 12.37
C THR A 130 -27.81 -14.44 11.06
N GLY A 131 -27.68 -15.41 10.15
CA GLY A 131 -26.82 -15.32 8.97
C GLY A 131 -25.32 -15.45 9.27
N LEU A 132 -24.97 -15.69 10.54
CA LEU A 132 -23.60 -15.94 11.00
C LEU A 132 -23.28 -17.43 10.95
N PHE A 133 -22.08 -17.81 11.42
CA PHE A 133 -21.57 -19.15 11.28
C PHE A 133 -21.46 -19.90 12.61
N ILE A 134 -21.86 -21.17 12.61
CA ILE A 134 -21.66 -22.10 13.72
C ILE A 134 -20.21 -22.63 13.76
N LYS A 135 -19.78 -23.17 14.91
CA LYS A 135 -18.40 -23.65 15.09
C LYS A 135 -18.04 -24.91 14.28
N ALA A 136 -18.93 -25.89 14.18
CA ALA A 136 -18.60 -27.17 13.54
C ALA A 136 -19.80 -27.91 12.93
N VAL A 137 -19.51 -28.72 11.92
CA VAL A 137 -20.41 -29.74 11.34
C VAL A 137 -19.78 -31.13 11.46
N ASP A 138 -20.61 -32.17 11.39
CA ASP A 138 -20.14 -33.55 11.28
C ASP A 138 -19.54 -33.84 9.89
N GLU A 139 -19.02 -35.05 9.69
CA GLU A 139 -18.41 -35.46 8.40
C GLU A 139 -19.38 -35.39 7.21
N ASN A 140 -20.70 -35.46 7.47
CA ASN A 140 -21.77 -35.37 6.47
C ASN A 140 -22.27 -33.93 6.24
N GLY A 141 -21.71 -32.95 6.96
CA GLY A 141 -22.10 -31.54 6.89
C GLY A 141 -23.37 -31.20 7.66
N ASN A 142 -23.76 -31.97 8.67
CA ASN A 142 -24.82 -31.61 9.61
C ASN A 142 -24.25 -30.83 10.80
N PRO A 143 -24.94 -29.79 11.34
CA PRO A 143 -24.48 -29.07 12.52
C PRO A 143 -24.15 -29.98 13.72
N SER A 144 -22.89 -29.98 14.17
CA SER A 144 -22.42 -30.75 15.33
C SER A 144 -22.11 -29.85 16.54
N ASN A 145 -21.62 -28.62 16.29
CA ASN A 145 -21.46 -27.57 17.29
C ASN A 145 -22.12 -26.28 16.79
N ARG A 146 -23.27 -25.93 17.39
CA ARG A 146 -24.12 -24.80 16.99
C ARG A 146 -23.75 -23.47 17.65
N ASP A 147 -22.68 -23.43 18.44
CA ASP A 147 -22.22 -22.19 19.06
C ASP A 147 -21.91 -21.12 18.00
N ILE A 148 -22.35 -19.90 18.26
CA ILE A 148 -22.05 -18.72 17.45
C ILE A 148 -21.26 -17.75 18.34
N THR A 149 -19.95 -17.62 18.08
CA THR A 149 -19.04 -16.77 18.86
C THR A 149 -18.43 -15.69 18.00
N ALA A 150 -18.09 -14.56 18.62
CA ALA A 150 -17.47 -13.44 17.94
C ALA A 150 -16.10 -13.80 17.35
N ILE A 151 -15.31 -14.63 18.02
CA ILE A 151 -14.00 -15.07 17.48
C ILE A 151 -14.16 -15.88 16.19
N THR A 152 -15.15 -16.79 16.12
CA THR A 152 -15.44 -17.54 14.89
C THR A 152 -15.78 -16.60 13.74
N GLN A 153 -16.60 -15.58 13.99
CA GLN A 153 -16.98 -14.61 12.96
C GLN A 153 -15.81 -13.71 12.57
N ALA A 154 -14.97 -13.28 13.53
CA ALA A 154 -13.76 -12.51 13.24
C ALA A 154 -12.82 -13.27 12.30
N TYR A 155 -12.71 -14.60 12.43
CA TYR A 155 -11.96 -15.42 11.48
C TYR A 155 -12.60 -15.51 10.09
N VAL A 156 -13.93 -15.54 9.98
CA VAL A 156 -14.62 -15.44 8.69
C VAL A 156 -14.26 -14.10 8.04
N VAL A 157 -14.41 -12.98 8.75
CA VAL A 157 -14.06 -11.64 8.23
C VAL A 157 -12.60 -11.58 7.81
N TYR A 158 -11.68 -12.04 8.66
CA TYR A 158 -10.25 -12.05 8.40
C TYR A 158 -9.90 -12.85 7.14
N ILE A 159 -10.29 -14.13 7.10
CA ILE A 159 -9.89 -15.04 6.03
C ILE A 159 -10.54 -14.64 4.71
N MET A 160 -11.82 -14.24 4.74
CA MET A 160 -12.51 -13.79 3.53
C MET A 160 -11.93 -12.49 2.97
N SER A 161 -11.49 -11.56 3.84
CA SER A 161 -10.78 -10.35 3.40
C SER A 161 -9.45 -10.68 2.74
N GLU A 162 -8.69 -11.63 3.29
CA GLU A 162 -7.43 -12.11 2.70
C GLU A 162 -7.69 -12.78 1.34
N ILE A 163 -8.70 -13.65 1.23
CA ILE A 163 -9.06 -14.34 -0.02
C ILE A 163 -9.48 -13.32 -1.09
N ALA A 164 -10.32 -12.34 -0.73
CA ALA A 164 -10.71 -11.25 -1.62
C ALA A 164 -9.48 -10.45 -2.11
N GLY A 165 -8.52 -10.18 -1.23
CA GLY A 165 -7.27 -9.51 -1.58
C GLY A 165 -6.30 -10.36 -2.40
N GLU A 166 -6.29 -11.68 -2.22
CA GLU A 166 -5.33 -12.58 -2.88
C GLU A 166 -5.80 -12.97 -4.30
N ILE A 167 -7.05 -13.41 -4.43
CA ILE A 167 -7.61 -13.93 -5.69
C ILE A 167 -8.81 -13.13 -6.22
N SER A 168 -9.08 -11.93 -5.69
CA SER A 168 -10.18 -11.07 -6.20
C SER A 168 -11.54 -11.76 -6.22
N ASP A 169 -11.80 -12.72 -5.32
CA ASP A 169 -13.10 -13.40 -5.25
C ASP A 169 -14.13 -12.46 -4.61
N ARG A 170 -15.10 -12.05 -5.41
CA ARG A 170 -16.15 -11.13 -4.97
C ARG A 170 -17.07 -11.74 -3.92
N ARG A 171 -17.32 -13.05 -3.96
CA ARG A 171 -18.14 -13.72 -2.95
C ARG A 171 -17.45 -13.69 -1.59
N ALA A 172 -16.12 -13.85 -1.56
CA ALA A 172 -15.34 -13.70 -0.34
C ALA A 172 -15.43 -12.26 0.19
N PHE A 173 -15.29 -11.25 -0.67
CA PHE A 173 -15.48 -9.86 -0.27
C PHE A 173 -16.87 -9.60 0.34
N ASP A 174 -17.94 -9.99 -0.36
CA ASP A 174 -19.32 -9.78 0.09
C ASP A 174 -19.58 -10.55 1.41
N LEU A 175 -18.99 -11.73 1.57
CA LEU A 175 -19.10 -12.52 2.79
C LEU A 175 -18.34 -11.89 3.97
N ALA A 176 -17.14 -11.35 3.75
CA ALA A 176 -16.38 -10.63 4.77
C ALA A 176 -17.18 -9.41 5.27
N GLN A 177 -17.71 -8.63 4.33
CA GLN A 177 -18.47 -7.41 4.61
C GLN A 177 -19.75 -7.72 5.39
N SER A 178 -20.59 -8.62 4.88
CA SER A 178 -21.87 -8.94 5.51
C SER A 178 -21.70 -9.62 6.88
N THR A 179 -20.64 -10.42 7.05
CA THR A 179 -20.31 -11.03 8.35
C THR A 179 -19.86 -9.96 9.34
N PHE A 180 -19.02 -9.00 8.93
CA PHE A 180 -18.60 -7.89 9.78
C PHE A 180 -19.80 -7.05 10.23
N GLU A 181 -20.65 -6.61 9.29
CA GLU A 181 -21.84 -5.80 9.60
C GLU A 181 -22.74 -6.49 10.62
N LYS A 182 -22.95 -7.81 10.46
CA LYS A 182 -23.78 -8.58 11.37
C LYS A 182 -23.12 -8.80 12.73
N LEU A 183 -21.81 -9.05 12.74
CA LEU A 183 -21.03 -9.18 13.96
C LEU A 183 -21.01 -7.87 14.76
N ASP A 184 -20.77 -6.74 14.10
CA ASP A 184 -20.78 -5.40 14.72
C ASP A 184 -22.14 -5.12 15.37
N GLN A 185 -23.23 -5.40 14.65
CA GLN A 185 -24.57 -5.22 15.18
C GLN A 185 -24.85 -6.03 16.46
N LEU A 186 -24.36 -7.28 16.54
CA LEU A 186 -24.76 -8.22 17.58
C LEU A 186 -23.79 -8.33 18.76
N ALA A 187 -22.50 -8.08 18.53
CA ALA A 187 -21.43 -8.36 19.49
C ALA A 187 -20.64 -7.13 19.94
N HIS A 188 -20.67 -6.01 19.20
CA HIS A 188 -20.02 -4.77 19.64
C HIS A 188 -20.66 -4.27 20.94
N ASP A 189 -19.82 -3.76 21.84
CA ASP A 189 -20.22 -3.10 23.07
C ASP A 189 -20.24 -1.57 22.87
N PRO A 190 -21.43 -0.95 22.72
CA PRO A 190 -21.52 0.49 22.50
C PRO A 190 -21.14 1.32 23.73
N GLU A 191 -21.07 0.74 24.93
CA GLU A 191 -20.76 1.47 26.17
C GLU A 191 -19.26 1.50 26.45
N HIS A 192 -18.58 0.35 26.33
CA HIS A 192 -17.16 0.22 26.68
C HIS A 192 -16.24 -0.17 25.51
N GLY A 193 -16.78 -0.24 24.30
CA GLY A 193 -16.04 -0.62 23.09
C GLY A 193 -15.60 -2.08 23.04
N GLY A 194 -15.13 -2.53 21.88
CA GLY A 194 -14.77 -3.91 21.61
C GLY A 194 -15.97 -4.87 21.57
N TYR A 195 -15.68 -6.17 21.52
CA TYR A 195 -16.64 -7.22 21.18
C TYR A 195 -16.75 -8.24 22.31
N PHE A 196 -17.99 -8.58 22.66
CA PHE A 196 -18.30 -9.69 23.56
C PHE A 196 -18.02 -11.02 22.86
N GLU A 197 -17.54 -12.02 23.62
CA GLU A 197 -17.26 -13.34 23.06
C GLU A 197 -18.55 -14.05 22.58
N ALA A 198 -19.58 -14.00 23.42
CA ALA A 198 -20.86 -14.61 23.14
C ALA A 198 -21.80 -13.63 22.43
N ILE A 199 -22.44 -14.11 21.36
CA ILE A 199 -23.36 -13.32 20.53
C ILE A 199 -24.78 -13.38 21.15
N ARG A 200 -25.44 -12.21 21.26
CA ARG A 200 -26.66 -12.02 22.06
C ARG A 200 -27.83 -12.96 21.68
N PRO A 201 -28.73 -13.27 22.65
CA PRO A 201 -28.62 -12.92 24.06
C PRO A 201 -27.87 -14.02 24.84
N ALA A 202 -26.66 -13.70 25.30
CA ALA A 202 -25.91 -14.57 26.20
C ALA A 202 -25.95 -14.01 27.63
N ALA A 203 -26.10 -14.88 28.62
CA ALA A 203 -26.13 -14.53 30.04
C ALA A 203 -24.79 -13.98 30.55
N ASN A 204 -23.69 -14.26 29.84
CA ASN A 204 -22.35 -13.79 30.18
C ASN A 204 -21.85 -12.74 29.16
N ARG A 205 -21.33 -11.62 29.67
CA ARG A 205 -20.90 -10.42 28.93
C ARG A 205 -19.41 -10.15 29.10
N ASP A 206 -18.62 -11.20 29.19
CA ASP A 206 -17.16 -11.06 29.25
C ASP A 206 -16.57 -10.77 27.86
N LYS A 207 -15.38 -10.17 27.88
CA LYS A 207 -14.55 -9.90 26.71
C LYS A 207 -13.28 -10.73 26.80
N SER A 208 -13.01 -11.51 25.77
CA SER A 208 -11.72 -12.17 25.59
C SER A 208 -10.77 -11.23 24.84
N VAL A 209 -9.52 -11.12 25.32
CA VAL A 209 -8.49 -10.38 24.60
C VAL A 209 -8.18 -11.05 23.27
N GLY A 210 -8.16 -12.38 23.20
CA GLY A 210 -7.95 -13.11 21.93
C GLY A 210 -8.99 -12.76 20.87
N THR A 211 -10.26 -12.65 21.25
CA THR A 211 -11.35 -12.29 20.33
C THR A 211 -11.19 -10.89 19.77
N ASN A 212 -10.90 -9.94 20.64
CA ASN A 212 -10.72 -8.54 20.25
C ASN A 212 -9.42 -8.32 19.46
N LEU A 213 -8.37 -9.08 19.77
CA LEU A 213 -7.12 -9.13 19.03
C LEU A 213 -7.35 -9.63 17.59
N HIS A 214 -8.02 -10.77 17.42
CA HIS A 214 -8.35 -11.30 16.09
C HIS A 214 -9.31 -10.39 15.33
N MET A 215 -10.24 -9.72 16.03
CA MET A 215 -11.12 -8.74 15.41
C MET A 215 -10.33 -7.52 14.88
N ALA A 216 -9.34 -7.03 15.62
CA ALA A 216 -8.47 -5.95 15.14
C ALA A 216 -7.71 -6.36 13.86
N LEU A 217 -7.16 -7.57 13.82
CA LEU A 217 -6.53 -8.08 12.58
C LEU A 217 -7.55 -8.22 11.45
N ALA A 218 -8.73 -8.75 11.73
CA ALA A 218 -9.80 -8.92 10.74
C ALA A 218 -10.18 -7.57 10.10
N LEU A 219 -10.35 -6.53 10.91
CA LEU A 219 -10.66 -5.18 10.44
C LEU A 219 -9.50 -4.56 9.65
N ALA A 220 -8.26 -4.74 10.10
CA ALA A 220 -7.08 -4.29 9.36
C ALA A 220 -6.98 -4.96 7.98
N ARG A 221 -7.39 -6.23 7.84
CA ARG A 221 -7.48 -6.90 6.52
C ARG A 221 -8.69 -6.47 5.72
N LEU A 222 -9.85 -6.28 6.35
CA LEU A 222 -11.05 -5.80 5.68
C LEU A 222 -10.82 -4.42 5.06
N MET A 223 -10.19 -3.49 5.78
CA MET A 223 -9.85 -2.16 5.27
C MET A 223 -8.99 -2.18 4.01
N LYS A 224 -8.16 -3.22 3.80
CA LYS A 224 -7.34 -3.35 2.58
C LYS A 224 -8.17 -3.61 1.33
N VAL A 225 -9.35 -4.23 1.47
CA VAL A 225 -10.25 -4.56 0.36
C VAL A 225 -11.51 -3.68 0.31
N ASN A 226 -11.99 -3.25 1.48
CA ASN A 226 -13.04 -2.26 1.69
C ASN A 226 -12.65 -1.26 2.80
N PRO A 227 -12.01 -0.13 2.46
CA PRO A 227 -11.67 0.90 3.45
C PRO A 227 -12.86 1.76 3.88
N THR A 228 -14.05 1.54 3.34
CA THR A 228 -15.24 2.35 3.63
C THR A 228 -16.09 1.76 4.76
N GLY A 229 -16.90 2.59 5.40
CA GLY A 229 -17.78 2.17 6.50
C GLY A 229 -17.10 2.21 7.87
N PRO A 230 -17.69 1.57 8.90
CA PRO A 230 -17.23 1.72 10.29
C PRO A 230 -15.95 0.94 10.61
N ALA A 231 -15.35 0.23 9.65
CA ALA A 231 -14.18 -0.61 9.89
C ALA A 231 -12.98 0.17 10.43
N HIS A 232 -12.74 1.39 9.92
CA HIS A 232 -11.70 2.28 10.44
C HIS A 232 -11.94 2.62 11.91
N ASP A 233 -13.13 3.10 12.25
CA ASP A 233 -13.45 3.56 13.61
C ASP A 233 -13.39 2.41 14.61
N ARG A 234 -13.86 1.22 14.22
CA ARG A 234 -13.75 0.00 15.04
C ARG A 234 -12.30 -0.46 15.19
N LEU A 235 -11.48 -0.34 14.15
CA LEU A 235 -10.06 -0.65 14.24
C LEU A 235 -9.34 0.33 15.18
N ALA A 236 -9.63 1.62 15.08
CA ALA A 236 -9.07 2.65 15.95
C ALA A 236 -9.49 2.46 17.41
N GLU A 237 -10.76 2.14 17.67
CA GLU A 237 -11.28 1.81 19.00
C GLU A 237 -10.56 0.59 19.59
N LEU A 238 -10.51 -0.52 18.85
CA LEU A 238 -9.80 -1.74 19.28
C LEU A 238 -8.31 -1.50 19.48
N PHE A 239 -7.67 -0.72 18.61
CA PHE A 239 -6.27 -0.36 18.77
C PHE A 239 -6.02 0.40 20.08
N GLY A 240 -6.85 1.39 20.40
CA GLY A 240 -6.75 2.13 21.67
C GLY A 240 -6.97 1.24 22.90
N ILE A 241 -7.87 0.27 22.81
CA ILE A 241 -8.10 -0.72 23.87
C ILE A 241 -6.90 -1.66 24.01
N LEU A 242 -6.44 -2.25 22.89
CA LEU A 242 -5.38 -3.25 22.86
C LEU A 242 -4.02 -2.69 23.30
N THR A 243 -3.81 -1.39 23.09
CA THR A 243 -2.61 -0.67 23.54
C THR A 243 -2.76 -0.01 24.91
N SER A 244 -3.89 -0.22 25.60
CA SER A 244 -4.12 0.35 26.92
C SER A 244 -3.41 -0.42 28.03
N GLU A 245 -2.97 0.30 29.07
CA GLU A 245 -2.42 -0.29 30.29
C GLU A 245 -3.42 -1.17 31.05
N LYS A 246 -4.74 -1.04 30.78
CA LYS A 246 -5.78 -1.85 31.42
C LYS A 246 -5.67 -3.34 31.06
N LEU A 247 -5.11 -3.65 29.89
CA LEU A 247 -4.91 -5.04 29.44
C LEU A 247 -3.64 -5.66 29.99
N LEU A 248 -2.75 -4.87 30.58
CA LEU A 248 -1.44 -5.34 31.00
C LEU A 248 -1.40 -5.48 32.52
N HIS A 249 -0.81 -6.58 32.98
CA HIS A 249 -0.48 -6.75 34.38
C HIS A 249 0.53 -5.67 34.80
N PRO A 250 0.24 -4.84 35.81
CA PRO A 250 0.97 -3.59 36.04
C PRO A 250 2.46 -3.78 36.34
N ALA A 251 2.80 -4.86 37.04
CA ALA A 251 4.18 -5.16 37.45
C ALA A 251 5.02 -5.82 36.34
N SER A 252 4.41 -6.66 35.50
CA SER A 252 5.14 -7.51 34.56
C SER A 252 4.97 -7.14 33.10
N GLY A 253 3.91 -6.40 32.74
CA GLY A 253 3.57 -6.11 31.34
C GLY A 253 2.89 -7.28 30.60
N ASN A 254 2.61 -8.40 31.27
CA ASN A 254 1.91 -9.53 30.66
C ASN A 254 0.43 -9.23 30.43
N GLY A 255 -0.10 -9.58 29.25
CA GLY A 255 -1.50 -9.39 28.90
C GLY A 255 -2.47 -10.28 29.69
N TYR A 256 -3.60 -9.73 30.12
CA TYR A 256 -4.73 -10.49 30.63
C TYR A 256 -5.47 -11.21 29.48
N MET A 257 -6.09 -12.35 29.78
CA MET A 257 -6.79 -13.17 28.79
C MET A 257 -8.30 -12.91 28.75
N LEU A 258 -8.91 -12.79 29.93
CA LEU A 258 -10.34 -12.61 30.10
C LEU A 258 -10.64 -11.36 30.93
N MET A 259 -11.57 -10.57 30.43
CA MET A 259 -11.94 -9.27 30.97
C MET A 259 -13.45 -9.21 31.15
N THR A 260 -13.89 -8.42 32.13
CA THR A 260 -15.29 -8.00 32.26
C THR A 260 -15.66 -7.00 31.16
N ALA A 261 -16.96 -6.69 31.02
CA ALA A 261 -17.46 -5.75 30.02
C ALA A 261 -16.77 -4.37 30.07
N ASP A 262 -16.48 -3.85 31.26
CA ASP A 262 -15.81 -2.55 31.45
C ASP A 262 -14.27 -2.63 31.41
N TRP A 263 -13.72 -3.72 30.84
CA TRP A 263 -12.30 -3.98 30.70
C TRP A 263 -11.54 -4.03 32.03
N LYS A 264 -12.15 -4.62 33.07
CA LYS A 264 -11.42 -5.04 34.28
C LYS A 264 -11.00 -6.51 34.18
N PRO A 265 -9.78 -6.87 34.59
CA PRO A 265 -9.31 -8.26 34.56
C PRO A 265 -10.22 -9.17 35.37
N LYS A 266 -10.66 -10.28 34.78
CA LYS A 266 -11.47 -11.26 35.50
C LYS A 266 -10.54 -12.13 36.34
N ARG A 267 -10.69 -12.06 37.67
CA ARG A 267 -9.93 -12.88 38.63
C ARG A 267 -10.85 -13.95 39.22
N THR A 268 -11.31 -14.89 38.39
CA THR A 268 -12.00 -16.06 38.93
C THR A 268 -10.97 -17.06 39.45
N GLN A 269 -11.33 -17.91 40.41
CA GLN A 269 -10.45 -18.98 40.92
C GLN A 269 -10.14 -20.07 39.88
N ALA A 270 -10.65 -19.99 38.64
CA ALA A 270 -10.29 -20.91 37.58
C ALA A 270 -8.83 -20.67 37.15
N ALA A 271 -8.01 -21.72 37.16
CA ALA A 271 -6.58 -21.64 36.85
C ALA A 271 -6.27 -21.02 35.48
N ALA A 272 -7.18 -21.15 34.50
CA ALA A 272 -7.03 -20.59 33.16
C ALA A 272 -7.13 -19.05 33.12
N ASP A 273 -7.90 -18.43 34.03
CA ASP A 273 -8.06 -16.97 34.11
C ASP A 273 -6.88 -16.28 34.83
N MET A 274 -6.05 -17.08 35.53
CA MET A 274 -4.94 -16.61 36.35
C MET A 274 -3.56 -16.87 35.72
N GLN A 275 -3.52 -17.18 34.41
CA GLN A 275 -2.30 -17.52 33.70
C GLN A 275 -2.05 -16.63 32.49
N VAL A 276 -0.78 -16.37 32.23
CA VAL A 276 -0.27 -15.75 31.01
C VAL A 276 -0.23 -16.80 29.92
N LEU A 277 -0.73 -16.46 28.73
CA LEU A 277 -0.50 -17.25 27.53
C LEU A 277 0.52 -16.51 26.64
N TYR A 278 1.78 -16.93 26.70
CA TYR A 278 2.90 -16.21 26.08
C TYR A 278 2.75 -16.07 24.56
N GLY A 279 2.13 -17.04 23.90
CA GLY A 279 1.84 -16.97 22.47
C GLY A 279 0.86 -15.85 22.11
N HIS A 280 -0.20 -15.62 22.90
CA HIS A 280 -1.10 -14.50 22.67
C HIS A 280 -0.44 -13.15 22.98
N ASN A 281 0.43 -13.06 24.00
CA ASN A 281 1.21 -11.83 24.21
C ASN A 281 2.13 -11.55 23.01
N ALA A 282 2.72 -12.58 22.39
CA ALA A 282 3.50 -12.44 21.18
C ALA A 282 2.64 -12.01 19.97
N GLU A 283 1.43 -12.58 19.81
CA GLU A 283 0.47 -12.12 18.79
C GLU A 283 0.04 -10.68 19.00
N LEU A 284 -0.23 -10.28 20.25
CA LEU A 284 -0.62 -8.91 20.60
C LEU A 284 0.34 -7.87 20.02
N VAL A 285 1.64 -8.10 20.14
CA VAL A 285 2.68 -7.21 19.61
C VAL A 285 2.56 -7.03 18.10
N TRP A 286 2.52 -8.12 17.31
CA TRP A 286 2.58 -7.98 15.86
C TRP A 286 1.24 -7.64 15.22
N TYR A 287 0.10 -8.04 15.81
CA TYR A 287 -1.23 -7.63 15.34
C TYR A 287 -1.44 -6.13 15.56
N VAL A 288 -0.99 -5.58 16.70
CA VAL A 288 -1.02 -4.13 16.94
C VAL A 288 -0.18 -3.38 15.91
N LEU A 289 0.96 -3.94 15.48
CA LEU A 289 1.74 -3.34 14.38
C LEU A 289 1.01 -3.37 13.03
N GLU A 290 0.24 -4.42 12.73
CA GLU A 290 -0.59 -4.48 11.51
C GLU A 290 -1.76 -3.47 11.57
N ALA A 291 -2.38 -3.32 12.74
CA ALA A 291 -3.41 -2.31 12.98
C ALA A 291 -2.82 -0.89 12.88
N ALA A 292 -1.65 -0.65 13.47
CA ALA A 292 -0.94 0.63 13.40
C ALA A 292 -0.63 1.03 11.96
N GLU A 293 -0.14 0.11 11.13
CA GLU A 293 0.12 0.37 9.70
C GLU A 293 -1.15 0.84 8.99
N MET A 294 -2.28 0.16 9.22
CA MET A 294 -3.54 0.50 8.57
C MET A 294 -4.12 1.84 9.06
N LEU A 295 -3.95 2.14 10.36
CA LEU A 295 -4.31 3.41 10.99
C LEU A 295 -3.28 4.52 10.74
N ARG A 296 -2.20 4.22 10.01
CA ARG A 296 -1.10 5.15 9.71
C ARG A 296 -0.40 5.70 10.96
N ILE A 297 -0.33 4.91 12.03
CA ILE A 297 0.36 5.22 13.28
C ILE A 297 1.81 4.75 13.16
N HIS A 298 2.74 5.63 13.52
CA HIS A 298 4.15 5.30 13.42
C HIS A 298 4.57 4.33 14.54
N PRO A 299 5.28 3.22 14.24
CA PRO A 299 5.70 2.26 15.27
C PRO A 299 6.56 2.86 16.41
N ASP A 300 7.29 3.95 16.17
CA ASP A 300 8.04 4.62 17.25
C ASP A 300 7.13 5.20 18.34
N GLU A 301 5.90 5.61 18.00
CA GLU A 301 4.91 6.06 18.98
C GLU A 301 4.53 4.93 19.94
N LEU A 302 4.66 3.68 19.48
CA LEU A 302 4.34 2.47 20.25
C LEU A 302 5.56 1.85 20.93
N ARG A 303 6.78 2.33 20.65
CA ARG A 303 8.02 1.71 21.13
C ARG A 303 8.04 1.47 22.66
N PRO A 304 7.61 2.41 23.53
CA PRO A 304 7.55 2.15 24.96
C PRO A 304 6.61 1.01 25.33
N TRP A 305 5.41 0.99 24.73
CA TRP A 305 4.41 -0.05 24.97
C TRP A 305 4.86 -1.42 24.42
N LEU A 306 5.40 -1.46 23.19
CA LEU A 306 5.93 -2.67 22.57
C LEU A 306 7.01 -3.32 23.44
N LYS A 307 7.95 -2.52 23.95
CA LYS A 307 8.99 -3.01 24.86
C LYS A 307 8.42 -3.52 26.18
N ARG A 308 7.41 -2.85 26.72
CA ARG A 308 6.74 -3.25 27.97
C ARG A 308 6.06 -4.62 27.82
N VAL A 309 5.39 -4.87 26.69
CA VAL A 309 4.71 -6.15 26.43
C VAL A 309 5.69 -7.26 26.06
N SER A 310 6.77 -6.96 25.34
CA SER A 310 7.75 -7.96 24.92
C SER A 310 8.74 -8.36 26.03
N ALA A 311 9.03 -7.46 26.98
CA ALA A 311 9.99 -7.69 28.06
C ALA A 311 9.72 -8.97 28.89
N PRO A 312 8.50 -9.25 29.39
CA PRO A 312 8.25 -10.49 30.14
C PRO A 312 8.38 -11.74 29.27
N ILE A 313 8.05 -11.66 27.97
CA ILE A 313 8.23 -12.78 27.04
C ILE A 313 9.72 -13.07 26.88
N ILE A 314 10.55 -12.05 26.68
CA ILE A 314 12.00 -12.22 26.53
C ILE A 314 12.63 -12.76 27.82
N ARG A 315 12.23 -12.20 28.97
CA ARG A 315 12.85 -12.51 30.25
C ARG A 315 12.49 -13.90 30.76
N HIS A 316 11.23 -14.31 30.59
CA HIS A 316 10.68 -15.52 31.23
C HIS A 316 10.09 -16.51 30.21
N GLY A 317 9.62 -16.02 29.07
CA GLY A 317 8.91 -16.80 28.06
C GLY A 317 9.81 -17.51 27.04
N ILE A 318 11.12 -17.26 27.03
CA ILE A 318 12.09 -17.91 26.12
C ILE A 318 13.13 -18.63 26.96
N PHE A 319 13.18 -19.96 26.86
CA PHE A 319 14.20 -20.74 27.56
C PHE A 319 15.57 -20.66 26.85
N PRO A 320 16.69 -21.01 27.53
CA PRO A 320 18.03 -20.91 26.95
C PRO A 320 18.26 -21.65 25.63
N ASP A 321 17.52 -22.76 25.40
CA ASP A 321 17.54 -23.57 24.18
C ASP A 321 16.71 -22.97 23.03
N GLY A 322 16.00 -21.87 23.27
CA GLY A 322 15.19 -21.16 22.29
C GLY A 322 13.72 -21.59 22.25
N LYS A 323 13.28 -22.55 23.08
CA LYS A 323 11.86 -22.92 23.12
C LYS A 323 11.02 -21.89 23.86
N ALA A 324 9.77 -21.73 23.43
CA ALA A 324 8.81 -20.84 24.06
C ALA A 324 8.09 -21.50 25.25
N ALA A 325 7.86 -20.72 26.30
CA ALA A 325 6.88 -21.04 27.33
C ALA A 325 5.46 -20.97 26.74
N ILE A 326 4.54 -21.82 27.22
CA ILE A 326 3.14 -21.80 26.77
C ILE A 326 2.31 -21.00 27.76
N PHE A 327 2.27 -21.48 29.01
CA PHE A 327 1.58 -20.86 30.13
C PHE A 327 2.57 -20.46 31.23
N GLY A 328 2.23 -19.45 32.01
CA GLY A 328 2.99 -19.08 33.20
C GLY A 328 2.23 -18.16 34.15
N PRO A 329 2.81 -17.84 35.31
CA PRO A 329 2.26 -16.83 36.20
C PRO A 329 2.40 -15.43 35.58
N PHE A 330 1.61 -14.47 36.06
CA PHE A 330 1.78 -13.07 35.65
C PHE A 330 3.14 -12.49 36.06
N GLU A 331 3.70 -12.95 37.18
CA GLU A 331 5.02 -12.58 37.69
C GLU A 331 5.84 -13.83 38.00
N GLY A 332 7.12 -13.81 37.65
CA GLY A 332 8.05 -14.93 37.88
C GLY A 332 8.19 -15.88 36.69
N GLU A 333 8.85 -17.00 36.93
CA GLU A 333 9.22 -17.96 35.88
C GLU A 333 8.07 -18.94 35.55
N PRO A 334 7.85 -19.26 34.27
CA PRO A 334 6.96 -20.34 33.88
C PRO A 334 7.55 -21.69 34.29
N GLN A 335 6.68 -22.69 34.40
CA GLN A 335 7.12 -24.07 34.61
C GLN A 335 7.89 -24.58 33.38
N PRO A 336 8.87 -25.48 33.56
CA PRO A 336 9.57 -26.10 32.45
C PRO A 336 8.60 -26.74 31.46
N VAL A 337 8.77 -26.41 30.18
CA VAL A 337 7.96 -26.99 29.11
C VAL A 337 8.62 -28.27 28.61
N GLU A 338 8.00 -29.41 28.95
CA GLU A 338 8.39 -30.74 28.43
C GLU A 338 7.91 -30.96 27.00
N VAL A 339 6.76 -30.38 26.67
CA VAL A 339 6.09 -30.48 25.37
C VAL A 339 5.90 -29.08 24.77
N PRO A 340 6.91 -28.52 24.08
CA PRO A 340 6.73 -27.31 23.29
C PRO A 340 5.64 -27.47 22.24
N ARG A 341 4.90 -26.38 21.98
CA ARG A 341 3.83 -26.33 20.99
C ARG A 341 4.23 -25.46 19.81
N TRP A 342 3.86 -25.91 18.61
CA TRP A 342 4.23 -25.31 17.33
C TRP A 342 3.79 -23.84 17.18
N TRP A 343 2.55 -23.53 17.55
CA TRP A 343 1.98 -22.21 17.32
C TRP A 343 2.62 -21.14 18.21
N THR A 344 2.88 -21.44 19.49
CA THR A 344 3.52 -20.50 20.42
C THR A 344 4.91 -20.12 19.93
N GLN A 345 5.64 -21.10 19.38
CA GLN A 345 6.97 -20.90 18.82
C GLN A 345 6.93 -20.03 17.56
N LEU A 346 5.95 -20.23 16.66
CA LEU A 346 5.77 -19.41 15.46
C LEU A 346 5.46 -17.95 15.80
N GLU A 347 4.53 -17.72 16.72
CA GLU A 347 4.14 -16.36 17.10
C GLU A 347 5.26 -15.62 17.85
N LEU A 348 6.05 -16.35 18.65
CA LEU A 348 7.29 -15.83 19.22
C LEU A 348 8.28 -15.40 18.12
N MET A 349 8.53 -16.25 17.12
CA MET A 349 9.45 -15.91 16.01
C MET A 349 8.97 -14.68 15.23
N ASN A 350 7.67 -14.59 14.95
CA ASN A 350 7.06 -13.41 14.32
C ASN A 350 7.30 -12.15 15.17
N MET A 351 6.95 -12.20 16.46
CA MET A 351 7.14 -11.07 17.37
C MET A 351 8.59 -10.61 17.41
N LEU A 352 9.55 -11.53 17.59
CA LEU A 352 10.97 -11.21 17.68
C LEU A 352 11.48 -10.52 16.41
N LEU A 353 11.11 -11.02 15.23
CA LEU A 353 11.55 -10.41 13.98
C LEU A 353 10.90 -9.04 13.76
N ARG A 354 9.61 -8.88 14.09
CA ARG A 354 8.91 -7.58 14.01
C ARG A 354 9.48 -6.57 14.99
N MET A 355 9.82 -7.00 16.21
CA MET A 355 10.50 -6.15 17.19
C MET A 355 11.89 -5.74 16.72
N TYR A 356 12.65 -6.63 16.06
CA TYR A 356 13.92 -6.27 15.45
C TYR A 356 13.75 -5.22 14.35
N GLU A 357 12.75 -5.36 13.48
CA GLU A 357 12.45 -4.38 12.43
C GLU A 357 12.08 -2.99 12.97
N VAL A 358 11.36 -2.93 14.09
CA VAL A 358 10.95 -1.65 14.72
C VAL A 358 12.09 -1.05 15.54
N THR A 359 12.81 -1.87 16.30
CA THR A 359 13.76 -1.38 17.30
C THR A 359 15.19 -1.24 16.78
N GLY A 360 15.60 -2.11 15.85
CA GLY A 360 17.00 -2.29 15.45
C GLY A 360 17.87 -2.98 16.51
N GLU A 361 17.30 -3.45 17.63
CA GLU A 361 18.06 -4.01 18.75
C GLU A 361 18.44 -5.48 18.47
N ALA A 362 19.75 -5.75 18.39
CA ALA A 362 20.29 -7.04 17.96
C ALA A 362 19.85 -8.24 18.82
N GLU A 363 19.48 -8.01 20.08
CA GLU A 363 18.96 -9.06 20.97
C GLU A 363 17.73 -9.76 20.40
N TYR A 364 16.79 -9.02 19.79
CA TYR A 364 15.59 -9.61 19.20
C TYR A 364 15.92 -10.59 18.07
N TYR A 365 16.88 -10.24 17.19
CA TYR A 365 17.31 -11.13 16.11
C TYR A 365 18.06 -12.35 16.65
N ALA A 366 18.92 -12.17 17.65
CA ALA A 366 19.63 -13.28 18.28
C ALA A 366 18.69 -14.30 18.94
N LEU A 367 17.64 -13.80 19.61
CA LEU A 367 16.57 -14.64 20.16
C LEU A 367 15.75 -15.31 19.07
N PHE A 368 15.43 -14.59 17.98
CA PHE A 368 14.74 -15.15 16.83
C PHE A 368 15.53 -16.32 16.22
N GLU A 369 16.84 -16.15 16.06
CA GLU A 369 17.72 -17.19 15.55
C GLU A 369 17.73 -18.43 16.46
N LYS A 370 17.83 -18.25 17.78
CA LYS A 370 17.71 -19.37 18.73
C LYS A 370 16.36 -20.07 18.61
N ALA A 371 15.27 -19.31 18.57
CA ALA A 371 13.93 -19.84 18.43
C ALA A 371 13.73 -20.59 17.09
N ALA A 372 14.30 -20.09 16.01
CA ALA A 372 14.26 -20.73 14.69
C ALA A 372 15.05 -22.04 14.67
N ARG A 373 16.28 -22.05 15.22
CA ARG A 373 17.10 -23.26 15.37
C ARG A 373 16.36 -24.34 16.16
N PHE A 374 15.77 -23.98 17.29
CA PHE A 374 14.96 -24.89 18.09
C PHE A 374 13.78 -25.46 17.26
N SER A 375 13.03 -24.58 16.60
CA SER A 375 11.86 -24.97 15.80
C SER A 375 12.21 -25.98 14.72
N TYR A 376 13.23 -25.69 13.92
CA TYR A 376 13.61 -26.57 12.81
C TYR A 376 14.26 -27.88 13.27
N ALA A 377 14.91 -27.89 14.43
CA ALA A 377 15.45 -29.12 15.00
C ALA A 377 14.36 -30.06 15.56
N HIS A 378 13.27 -29.51 16.08
CA HIS A 378 12.35 -30.26 16.94
C HIS A 378 10.90 -30.31 16.45
N LEU A 379 10.41 -29.26 15.79
CA LEU A 379 8.99 -29.04 15.51
C LEU A 379 8.66 -29.09 14.02
N VAL A 380 9.62 -28.95 13.11
CA VAL A 380 9.37 -28.98 11.66
C VAL A 380 9.59 -30.39 11.11
N ASN A 381 8.64 -30.92 10.34
CA ASN A 381 8.89 -32.09 9.50
C ASN A 381 9.70 -31.66 8.26
N PRO A 382 10.97 -32.07 8.13
CA PRO A 382 11.82 -31.62 7.02
C PRO A 382 11.38 -32.19 5.66
N ALA A 383 10.54 -33.24 5.64
CA ALA A 383 10.10 -33.89 4.42
C ALA A 383 9.01 -33.09 3.68
N ASN A 384 8.11 -32.42 4.42
CA ASN A 384 6.91 -31.78 3.86
C ASN A 384 6.59 -30.40 4.47
N GLY A 385 7.46 -29.85 5.32
CA GLY A 385 7.29 -28.52 5.92
C GLY A 385 6.15 -28.40 6.93
N VAL A 386 5.40 -29.49 7.19
CA VAL A 386 4.35 -29.50 8.21
C VAL A 386 4.98 -29.54 9.59
N TRP A 387 4.52 -28.67 10.48
CA TRP A 387 4.99 -28.66 11.85
C TRP A 387 4.29 -29.79 12.64
N TYR A 388 5.01 -30.51 13.49
CA TYR A 388 4.42 -31.42 14.47
C TYR A 388 3.55 -30.64 15.47
N GLY A 389 2.53 -31.29 16.06
CA GLY A 389 1.71 -30.65 17.11
C GLY A 389 2.49 -30.29 18.38
N GLY A 390 3.67 -30.89 18.53
CA GLY A 390 4.64 -30.69 19.60
C GLY A 390 5.65 -31.85 19.59
N VAL A 391 6.60 -31.82 20.51
CA VAL A 391 7.53 -32.93 20.75
C VAL A 391 7.74 -33.09 22.25
N ASN A 392 7.79 -34.32 22.75
CA ASN A 392 8.23 -34.58 24.11
C ASN A 392 9.76 -34.59 24.13
N LEU A 393 10.37 -33.59 24.77
CA LEU A 393 11.83 -33.44 24.78
C LEU A 393 12.55 -34.50 25.62
N LYS A 394 11.85 -35.19 26.53
CA LYS A 394 12.44 -36.27 27.35
C LYS A 394 12.48 -37.59 26.58
N THR A 395 11.42 -37.93 25.86
CA THR A 395 11.29 -39.21 25.16
C THR A 395 11.69 -39.14 23.68
N GLY A 396 11.73 -37.93 23.11
CA GLY A 396 11.88 -37.71 21.67
C GLY A 396 10.60 -37.98 20.87
N GLU A 397 9.51 -38.39 21.54
CA GLU A 397 8.22 -38.69 20.90
C GLU A 397 7.62 -37.43 20.28
N ARG A 398 7.25 -37.51 19.00
CA ARG A 398 6.61 -36.41 18.28
C ARG A 398 5.10 -36.54 18.38
N PHE A 399 4.43 -35.43 18.62
CA PHE A 399 2.98 -35.36 18.47
C PHE A 399 2.68 -35.28 16.98
N HIS A 400 2.51 -36.45 16.37
CA HIS A 400 2.36 -36.64 14.94
C HIS A 400 1.08 -36.02 14.37
N GLN A 401 0.25 -35.28 15.10
CA GLN A 401 -0.90 -34.62 14.50
C GLN A 401 -0.44 -33.46 13.59
N GLY A 402 -0.54 -33.67 12.27
CA GLY A 402 -0.25 -32.68 11.23
C GLY A 402 -1.42 -31.72 11.00
N GLY A 403 -2.64 -32.19 11.21
CA GLY A 403 -3.89 -31.42 11.14
C GLY A 403 -4.93 -31.94 12.14
N TRP A 404 -5.68 -31.02 12.75
CA TRP A 404 -6.81 -31.33 13.63
C TRP A 404 -7.72 -30.10 13.78
N ALA A 405 -8.70 -30.16 14.69
CA ALA A 405 -9.66 -29.08 14.93
C ALA A 405 -9.05 -27.67 15.05
N TRP A 406 -7.88 -27.53 15.69
CA TRP A 406 -7.21 -26.25 15.92
C TRP A 406 -5.91 -26.05 15.14
N LYS A 407 -5.46 -27.04 14.36
CA LYS A 407 -4.22 -26.97 13.58
C LYS A 407 -4.47 -27.23 12.10
N SER A 408 -4.06 -26.26 11.30
CA SER A 408 -4.05 -26.35 9.84
C SER A 408 -2.91 -25.49 9.28
N GLY A 409 -2.85 -25.34 7.95
CA GLY A 409 -1.74 -24.66 7.27
C GLY A 409 -1.59 -23.17 7.57
N LEU A 410 -2.66 -22.48 8.02
CA LEU A 410 -2.69 -21.01 8.13
C LEU A 410 -1.49 -20.42 8.87
N HIS A 411 -1.26 -20.80 10.13
CA HIS A 411 -0.22 -20.18 10.95
C HIS A 411 1.18 -20.40 10.35
N VAL A 412 1.50 -21.61 9.86
CA VAL A 412 2.79 -21.90 9.23
C VAL A 412 2.95 -21.07 7.96
N ILE A 413 2.01 -21.17 7.03
CA ILE A 413 2.09 -20.50 5.73
C ILE A 413 2.13 -18.97 5.90
N ARG A 414 1.29 -18.42 6.79
CA ARG A 414 1.23 -16.99 7.13
C ARG A 414 2.53 -16.52 7.78
N ALA A 415 3.00 -17.20 8.82
CA ALA A 415 4.20 -16.80 9.54
C ALA A 415 5.41 -16.83 8.60
N MET A 416 5.57 -17.89 7.80
CA MET A 416 6.65 -17.94 6.81
C MET A 416 6.54 -16.79 5.79
N ARG A 417 5.34 -16.45 5.30
CA ARG A 417 5.12 -15.31 4.39
C ARG A 417 5.50 -13.98 5.06
N LEU A 418 5.04 -13.72 6.28
CA LEU A 418 5.31 -12.48 7.02
C LEU A 418 6.79 -12.34 7.38
N MET A 419 7.43 -13.42 7.84
CA MET A 419 8.84 -13.42 8.19
C MET A 419 9.72 -13.28 6.95
N SER A 420 9.42 -13.95 5.83
CA SER A 420 10.14 -13.74 4.57
C SER A 420 10.07 -12.29 4.11
N ALA A 421 8.88 -11.67 4.15
CA ALA A 421 8.73 -10.25 3.82
C ALA A 421 9.53 -9.32 4.75
N SER A 422 9.66 -9.70 6.02
CA SER A 422 10.47 -8.97 7.00
C SER A 422 11.97 -9.11 6.74
N LEU A 423 12.42 -10.32 6.42
CA LEU A 423 13.81 -10.59 6.06
C LEU A 423 14.21 -9.90 4.75
N ASP A 424 13.31 -9.84 3.76
CA ASP A 424 13.57 -9.09 2.52
C ASP A 424 13.80 -7.60 2.80
N ARG A 425 12.97 -6.98 3.65
CA ARG A 425 13.16 -5.59 4.10
C ARG A 425 14.51 -5.42 4.80
N LEU A 426 14.82 -6.28 5.77
CA LEU A 426 16.10 -6.20 6.51
C LEU A 426 17.32 -6.34 5.60
N ARG A 427 17.26 -7.23 4.60
CA ARG A 427 18.33 -7.42 3.60
C ARG A 427 18.56 -6.17 2.74
N GLU A 428 17.51 -5.42 2.48
CA GLU A 428 17.54 -4.17 1.69
C GLU A 428 18.00 -2.96 2.51
N GLY A 429 18.38 -3.16 3.78
CA GLY A 429 18.78 -2.09 4.68
C GLY A 429 17.61 -1.23 5.15
N TRP A 430 16.40 -1.80 5.15
CA TRP A 430 15.21 -1.14 5.68
C TRP A 430 15.47 -0.63 7.10
N LYS A 431 15.28 0.68 7.28
CA LYS A 431 15.25 1.30 8.60
C LYS A 431 13.82 1.29 9.12
N PRO A 432 13.61 1.26 10.45
CA PRO A 432 12.28 1.30 11.03
C PRO A 432 11.40 2.37 10.37
N VAL A 433 10.17 1.94 10.13
CA VAL A 433 9.05 2.46 9.35
C VAL A 433 9.03 3.97 9.12
N ARG A 434 8.53 4.38 7.94
CA ARG A 434 8.39 5.76 7.47
C ARG A 434 7.42 6.58 8.34
N ARG A 435 7.85 7.75 8.81
CA ARG A 435 6.94 8.81 9.30
C ARG A 435 6.09 9.31 8.14
N TYR A 436 4.79 9.03 8.18
CA TYR A 436 3.82 9.59 7.25
C TYR A 436 3.88 11.11 7.31
N LYS A 437 3.94 11.75 6.13
CA LYS A 437 3.98 13.21 6.04
C LYS A 437 2.62 13.81 6.42
N THR A 438 2.68 14.97 7.04
CA THR A 438 1.53 15.80 7.37
C THR A 438 1.42 16.96 6.40
N ALA A 439 0.32 17.72 6.44
CA ALA A 439 0.17 18.93 5.63
C ALA A 439 1.30 19.97 5.85
N ALA A 440 1.99 19.93 7.00
CA ALA A 440 3.12 20.82 7.28
C ALA A 440 4.41 20.43 6.53
N ASP A 441 4.54 19.17 6.11
CA ASP A 441 5.69 18.65 5.37
C ASP A 441 5.51 18.79 3.84
N LEU A 442 4.30 19.14 3.40
CA LEU A 442 3.88 19.20 2.01
C LEU A 442 3.83 20.65 1.50
N PRO A 443 3.93 20.87 0.18
CA PRO A 443 3.79 22.21 -0.39
C PRO A 443 2.38 22.76 -0.13
N ARG A 444 2.23 24.08 -0.19
CA ARG A 444 0.92 24.76 -0.22
C ARG A 444 0.48 25.07 -1.65
N ARG A 445 1.43 25.40 -2.53
CA ARG A 445 1.19 25.82 -3.91
C ARG A 445 2.21 25.17 -4.84
N ALA A 446 1.82 24.07 -5.44
CA ALA A 446 2.62 23.39 -6.44
C ALA A 446 2.29 23.85 -7.87
N ILE A 447 3.24 23.64 -8.77
CA ILE A 447 3.04 23.85 -10.20
C ILE A 447 3.61 22.68 -11.01
N GLN A 448 2.88 22.25 -12.04
CA GLN A 448 3.36 21.23 -12.96
C GLN A 448 4.13 21.87 -14.11
N VAL A 449 5.29 21.29 -14.42
CA VAL A 449 6.19 21.79 -15.48
C VAL A 449 6.55 20.63 -16.40
N SER A 450 6.25 20.77 -17.69
CA SER A 450 6.78 19.86 -18.72
C SER A 450 7.95 20.51 -19.44
N LEU A 451 9.09 19.82 -19.45
CA LEU A 451 10.29 20.28 -20.16
C LEU A 451 10.19 20.11 -21.68
N GLY A 452 9.16 19.43 -22.19
CA GLY A 452 8.98 19.21 -23.62
C GLY A 452 8.55 20.45 -24.41
N TYR A 453 8.16 21.55 -23.74
CA TYR A 453 7.69 22.77 -24.40
C TYR A 453 8.83 23.78 -24.64
N PRO A 454 8.83 24.52 -25.77
CA PRO A 454 9.87 25.50 -26.09
C PRO A 454 10.16 26.51 -24.98
N TYR A 455 9.13 26.95 -24.25
CA TYR A 455 9.25 27.85 -23.10
C TYR A 455 10.23 27.37 -22.00
N ASN A 456 10.41 26.06 -21.88
CA ASN A 456 11.25 25.44 -20.86
C ASN A 456 12.59 24.92 -21.42
N HIS A 457 12.85 25.06 -22.72
CA HIS A 457 14.06 24.55 -23.37
C HIS A 457 15.28 25.43 -23.09
N ASN A 458 16.46 24.80 -23.03
CA ASN A 458 17.76 25.48 -22.90
C ASN A 458 17.91 26.42 -21.70
N ARG A 459 17.20 26.12 -20.60
CA ARG A 459 17.25 26.91 -19.37
C ARG A 459 18.07 26.22 -18.29
N SER A 460 18.79 27.01 -17.50
CA SER A 460 19.45 26.46 -16.31
C SER A 460 18.43 26.12 -15.20
N ALA A 461 18.88 25.31 -14.24
CA ALA A 461 18.14 25.08 -13.00
C ALA A 461 17.81 26.40 -12.26
N ALA A 462 18.73 27.37 -12.26
CA ALA A 462 18.53 28.65 -11.59
C ALA A 462 17.42 29.46 -12.26
N SER A 463 17.37 29.46 -13.59
CA SER A 463 16.30 30.09 -14.37
C SER A 463 14.92 29.51 -13.99
N LEU A 464 14.73 28.19 -14.16
CA LEU A 464 13.46 27.54 -13.87
C LEU A 464 13.01 27.71 -12.41
N VAL A 465 13.92 27.50 -11.45
CA VAL A 465 13.60 27.62 -10.02
C VAL A 465 13.25 29.05 -9.64
N SER A 466 14.00 30.04 -10.14
CA SER A 466 13.76 31.45 -9.82
C SER A 466 12.42 31.95 -10.36
N GLU A 467 12.01 31.53 -11.57
CA GLU A 467 10.74 31.94 -12.16
C GLU A 467 9.54 31.34 -11.41
N VAL A 468 9.64 30.05 -11.05
CA VAL A 468 8.61 29.37 -10.25
C VAL A 468 8.48 30.03 -8.88
N LYS A 469 9.61 30.32 -8.22
CA LYS A 469 9.63 31.00 -6.92
C LYS A 469 9.08 32.43 -7.02
N ALA A 470 9.44 33.17 -8.06
CA ALA A 470 8.92 34.51 -8.35
C ALA A 470 7.39 34.51 -8.54
N SER A 471 6.83 33.40 -9.03
CA SER A 471 5.38 33.20 -9.18
C SER A 471 4.68 32.72 -7.89
N GLY A 472 5.43 32.54 -6.80
CA GLY A 472 4.92 32.22 -5.48
C GLY A 472 4.53 30.76 -5.27
N TYR A 473 5.13 29.83 -6.04
CA TYR A 473 4.99 28.40 -5.81
C TYR A 473 6.13 27.86 -4.92
N ASP A 474 5.84 26.81 -4.17
CA ASP A 474 6.79 26.14 -3.25
C ASP A 474 7.17 24.72 -3.69
N ALA A 475 6.55 24.20 -4.76
CA ALA A 475 6.95 22.93 -5.36
C ALA A 475 6.81 22.89 -6.88
N ILE A 476 7.71 22.13 -7.51
CA ILE A 476 7.68 21.81 -8.94
C ILE A 476 7.34 20.34 -9.10
N PHE A 477 6.23 20.05 -9.77
CA PHE A 477 5.83 18.72 -10.19
C PHE A 477 6.28 18.53 -11.65
N LEU A 478 7.46 17.94 -11.81
CA LEU A 478 8.13 17.86 -13.10
C LEU A 478 7.60 16.68 -13.90
N ILE A 479 6.95 16.97 -15.03
CA ILE A 479 6.43 15.95 -15.95
C ILE A 479 7.60 15.38 -16.75
N ILE A 480 7.96 14.12 -16.47
CA ILE A 480 9.09 13.46 -17.12
C ILE A 480 8.60 12.71 -18.37
N LYS A 481 8.87 13.30 -19.54
CA LYS A 481 8.68 12.65 -20.85
C LYS A 481 10.03 12.31 -21.51
N GLU A 482 10.99 13.23 -21.40
CA GLU A 482 12.33 13.13 -21.95
C GLU A 482 13.34 13.50 -20.86
N LYS A 483 14.04 12.50 -20.31
CA LYS A 483 14.95 12.70 -19.16
C LYS A 483 16.18 13.52 -19.54
N GLU A 484 16.51 13.57 -20.83
CA GLU A 484 17.64 14.27 -21.42
C GLU A 484 17.49 15.79 -21.30
N LEU A 485 16.26 16.29 -21.16
CA LEU A 485 15.97 17.72 -21.01
C LEU A 485 16.14 18.21 -19.56
N LEU A 486 16.37 17.32 -18.59
CA LEU A 486 16.44 17.67 -17.18
C LEU A 486 17.70 18.52 -16.88
N PRO A 487 17.54 19.77 -16.37
CA PRO A 487 18.69 20.60 -16.00
C PRO A 487 19.53 19.95 -14.89
N LYS A 488 20.85 19.93 -15.08
CA LYS A 488 21.79 19.41 -14.07
C LYS A 488 21.61 20.17 -12.75
N GLY A 489 21.45 19.42 -11.66
CA GLY A 489 21.35 20.00 -10.31
C GLY A 489 20.04 20.72 -10.02
N LEU A 490 18.96 20.48 -10.78
CA LEU A 490 17.65 21.09 -10.57
C LEU A 490 17.16 20.96 -9.12
N VAL A 491 17.12 19.73 -8.59
CA VAL A 491 16.60 19.46 -7.24
C VAL A 491 17.44 20.17 -6.16
N ARG A 492 18.77 20.14 -6.27
CA ARG A 492 19.66 20.85 -5.34
C ARG A 492 19.43 22.37 -5.38
N THR A 493 19.26 22.93 -6.59
CA THR A 493 19.01 24.37 -6.77
C THR A 493 17.65 24.77 -6.18
N ALA A 494 16.62 23.96 -6.40
CA ALA A 494 15.30 24.15 -5.83
C ALA A 494 15.31 24.08 -4.30
N ARG A 495 15.96 23.07 -3.71
CA ARG A 495 16.11 22.94 -2.25
C ARG A 495 16.81 24.15 -1.63
N ALA A 496 17.90 24.63 -2.26
CA ALA A 496 18.58 25.85 -1.80
C ALA A 496 17.69 27.10 -1.86
N ALA A 497 16.70 27.11 -2.76
CA ALA A 497 15.70 28.15 -2.87
C ALA A 497 14.46 27.90 -1.96
N GLY A 498 14.40 26.79 -1.22
CA GLY A 498 13.26 26.42 -0.38
C GLY A 498 12.08 25.82 -1.15
N LEU A 499 12.31 25.26 -2.35
CA LEU A 499 11.31 24.56 -3.14
C LEU A 499 11.53 23.05 -3.14
N GLN A 500 10.44 22.30 -3.19
CA GLN A 500 10.48 20.86 -3.45
C GLN A 500 10.40 20.58 -4.97
N VAL A 501 11.01 19.48 -5.42
CA VAL A 501 10.90 19.00 -6.80
C VAL A 501 10.49 17.55 -6.83
N TRP A 502 9.43 17.28 -7.58
CA TRP A 502 8.73 16.00 -7.60
C TRP A 502 8.78 15.39 -9.00
N GLY A 503 9.16 14.13 -9.09
CA GLY A 503 9.15 13.38 -10.34
C GLY A 503 7.73 12.92 -10.66
N SER A 504 7.18 13.37 -11.79
CA SER A 504 5.81 13.04 -12.19
C SER A 504 5.81 12.20 -13.47
N PHE A 505 5.17 11.03 -13.40
CA PHE A 505 5.13 10.05 -14.49
C PHE A 505 3.69 9.72 -14.87
N PHE A 506 3.51 8.96 -15.95
CA PHE A 506 2.23 8.35 -16.30
C PHE A 506 2.33 6.85 -16.06
N GLY A 507 1.41 6.29 -15.26
CA GLY A 507 1.45 4.87 -14.87
C GLY A 507 1.57 3.90 -16.05
N PRO A 508 0.78 4.05 -17.13
CA PRO A 508 0.89 3.22 -18.34
C PRO A 508 2.08 3.57 -19.26
N ALA A 509 2.95 4.48 -18.85
CA ALA A 509 4.04 5.05 -19.64
C ALA A 509 3.61 5.61 -21.01
N THR A 510 2.42 6.21 -21.10
CA THR A 510 1.77 6.61 -22.37
C THR A 510 2.60 7.55 -23.24
N PHE A 511 3.32 8.49 -22.62
CA PHE A 511 4.06 9.55 -23.31
C PHE A 511 5.59 9.36 -23.26
N MET A 512 6.07 8.19 -22.86
CA MET A 512 7.50 7.90 -22.79
C MET A 512 8.00 7.30 -24.11
N PRO A 513 9.20 7.67 -24.60
CA PRO A 513 9.70 7.19 -25.89
C PRO A 513 9.90 5.66 -25.90
N ASP A 514 9.57 5.02 -27.03
CA ASP A 514 9.71 3.56 -27.22
C ASP A 514 11.14 3.06 -26.96
N SER A 515 12.16 3.89 -27.23
CA SER A 515 13.57 3.56 -27.01
C SER A 515 13.97 3.27 -25.56
N LEU A 516 13.12 3.60 -24.58
CA LEU A 516 13.36 3.29 -23.17
C LEU A 516 12.99 1.84 -22.79
N PHE A 517 12.24 1.17 -23.64
CA PHE A 517 11.68 -0.15 -23.36
C PHE A 517 12.37 -1.21 -24.22
N PRO A 518 12.55 -2.42 -23.68
CA PRO A 518 13.12 -3.50 -24.47
C PRO A 518 12.10 -4.01 -25.51
N PRO A 519 12.52 -4.66 -26.61
CA PRO A 519 11.61 -5.07 -27.69
C PRO A 519 10.43 -5.94 -27.23
N GLU A 520 10.63 -6.79 -26.23
CA GLU A 520 9.57 -7.64 -25.65
C GLU A 520 8.46 -6.88 -24.92
N SER A 521 8.63 -5.57 -24.71
CA SER A 521 7.61 -4.70 -24.08
C SER A 521 6.33 -4.56 -24.89
N GLU A 522 6.34 -4.94 -26.17
CA GLU A 522 5.13 -5.01 -26.98
C GLU A 522 4.08 -5.94 -26.35
N ASN A 523 4.52 -7.01 -25.68
CA ASN A 523 3.66 -7.95 -24.98
C ASN A 523 3.01 -7.38 -23.71
N TRP A 524 3.39 -6.17 -23.29
CA TRP A 524 2.82 -5.50 -22.11
C TRP A 524 1.71 -4.53 -22.48
N ARG A 525 1.46 -4.32 -23.78
CA ARG A 525 0.51 -3.30 -24.24
C ARG A 525 -0.92 -3.68 -23.91
N MET A 526 -1.66 -2.70 -23.41
CA MET A 526 -3.10 -2.80 -23.34
C MET A 526 -3.68 -2.85 -24.74
N GLU A 527 -4.70 -3.67 -24.93
CA GLU A 527 -5.55 -3.65 -26.12
C GLU A 527 -6.92 -3.06 -25.77
N PHE A 528 -7.56 -2.41 -26.75
CA PHE A 528 -8.83 -1.72 -26.56
C PHE A 528 -9.79 -2.08 -27.70
N THR A 529 -11.11 -2.00 -27.48
CA THR A 529 -12.08 -2.27 -28.56
C THR A 529 -12.10 -1.21 -29.65
N VAL A 530 -11.49 -0.06 -29.40
CA VAL A 530 -11.32 1.02 -30.38
C VAL A 530 -9.85 1.39 -30.49
N LYS A 531 -9.43 1.78 -31.70
CA LYS A 531 -8.02 2.10 -31.96
C LYS A 531 -7.60 3.38 -31.23
N ARG A 532 -6.46 3.32 -30.54
CA ARG A 532 -5.83 4.49 -29.89
C ARG A 532 -4.58 4.94 -30.63
N PRO A 533 -4.30 6.25 -30.67
CA PRO A 533 -3.05 6.76 -31.23
C PRO A 533 -1.86 6.53 -30.29
N ASN A 534 -2.08 6.52 -28.96
CA ASN A 534 -1.01 6.37 -27.97
C ASN A 534 -0.90 4.92 -27.48
N ARG A 535 0.32 4.55 -27.07
CA ARG A 535 0.63 3.29 -26.40
C ARG A 535 0.21 3.35 -24.92
N TYR A 536 -0.28 2.24 -24.36
CA TYR A 536 -0.54 2.09 -22.92
C TYR A 536 -0.02 0.73 -22.48
N PHE A 537 0.76 0.66 -21.41
CA PHE A 537 1.18 -0.62 -20.82
C PHE A 537 0.28 -1.04 -19.67
N SER A 538 -0.04 -2.33 -19.61
CA SER A 538 -0.86 -2.92 -18.58
C SER A 538 -0.10 -3.16 -17.29
N TYR A 539 -0.75 -2.87 -16.17
CA TYR A 539 -0.20 -2.99 -14.82
C TYR A 539 0.07 -4.44 -14.38
N VAL A 540 -0.52 -5.43 -15.06
CA VAL A 540 -0.49 -6.85 -14.66
C VAL A 540 0.83 -7.54 -14.95
N HIS A 541 1.66 -6.99 -15.84
CA HIS A 541 2.88 -7.65 -16.29
C HIS A 541 4.05 -7.45 -15.32
N LYS A 542 4.55 -8.56 -14.75
CA LYS A 542 5.71 -8.52 -13.86
C LYS A 542 6.97 -7.90 -14.50
N PRO A 543 7.35 -8.21 -15.76
CA PRO A 543 8.49 -7.56 -16.40
C PRO A 543 8.37 -6.03 -16.47
N TYR A 544 7.15 -5.51 -16.64
CA TYR A 544 6.88 -4.07 -16.64
C TYR A 544 7.06 -3.44 -15.26
N GLN A 545 6.55 -4.11 -14.21
CA GLN A 545 6.78 -3.71 -12.82
C GLN A 545 8.28 -3.68 -12.48
N GLU A 546 9.04 -4.70 -12.89
CA GLU A 546 10.49 -4.77 -12.71
C GLU A 546 11.24 -3.66 -13.47
N TRP A 547 10.78 -3.32 -14.68
CA TRP A 547 11.31 -2.19 -15.44
C TRP A 547 11.11 -0.87 -14.68
N TRP A 548 9.91 -0.62 -14.14
CA TRP A 548 9.62 0.58 -13.36
C TRP A 548 10.47 0.67 -12.09
N LYS A 549 10.65 -0.43 -11.35
CA LYS A 549 11.53 -0.45 -10.17
C LYS A 549 12.95 0.00 -10.50
N ARG A 550 13.55 -0.57 -11.56
CA ARG A 550 14.90 -0.19 -12.02
C ARG A 550 14.95 1.26 -12.51
N TYR A 551 13.92 1.69 -13.23
CA TYR A 551 13.84 3.04 -13.77
C TYR A 551 13.78 4.08 -12.65
N LEU A 552 12.85 3.92 -11.70
CA LEU A 552 12.70 4.80 -10.53
C LEU A 552 13.95 4.83 -9.66
N ALA A 553 14.56 3.67 -9.39
CA ALA A 553 15.82 3.57 -8.65
C ALA A 553 16.91 4.45 -9.30
N THR A 554 17.19 4.17 -10.57
CA THR A 554 18.23 4.87 -11.34
C THR A 554 17.93 6.36 -11.45
N PHE A 555 16.66 6.71 -11.63
CA PHE A 555 16.22 8.08 -11.75
C PHE A 555 16.37 8.85 -10.44
N TYR A 556 16.03 8.23 -9.31
CA TYR A 556 16.24 8.80 -7.99
C TYR A 556 17.73 8.96 -7.67
N ASP A 557 18.55 7.91 -7.85
CA ASP A 557 19.98 7.94 -7.53
C ASP A 557 20.72 9.09 -8.25
N ARG A 558 20.29 9.43 -9.47
CA ARG A 558 20.89 10.51 -10.27
C ARG A 558 20.45 11.91 -9.87
N ASN A 559 19.24 12.07 -9.33
CA ASN A 559 18.59 13.37 -9.25
C ASN A 559 18.11 13.77 -7.85
N GLN A 560 17.84 12.78 -6.99
CA GLN A 560 17.47 12.94 -5.58
C GLN A 560 16.18 13.74 -5.37
N PHE A 561 15.14 13.54 -6.21
CA PHE A 561 13.82 14.20 -6.09
C PHE A 561 13.21 14.08 -4.69
N ASP A 562 12.42 15.07 -4.27
CA ASP A 562 11.77 15.06 -2.94
C ASP A 562 10.60 14.08 -2.85
N GLY A 563 9.93 13.85 -3.98
CA GLY A 563 8.81 12.92 -4.05
C GLY A 563 8.45 12.53 -5.47
N PHE A 564 7.47 11.63 -5.58
CA PHE A 564 6.99 11.12 -6.85
C PHE A 564 5.48 10.95 -6.86
N VAL A 565 4.90 11.14 -8.04
CA VAL A 565 3.49 10.92 -8.35
C VAL A 565 3.32 10.31 -9.74
N PHE A 566 2.22 9.62 -9.95
CA PHE A 566 1.87 9.00 -11.22
C PHE A 566 0.50 9.48 -11.67
N TYR A 567 0.48 10.31 -12.70
CA TYR A 567 -0.73 10.82 -13.32
C TYR A 567 -1.44 9.71 -14.08
N GLU A 568 -2.77 9.86 -14.14
CA GLU A 568 -3.64 9.12 -15.07
C GLU A 568 -3.40 7.61 -15.03
N SER A 569 -3.27 7.05 -13.83
CA SER A 569 -3.25 5.60 -13.69
C SER A 569 -4.67 5.05 -13.75
N HIS A 570 -5.09 4.73 -14.97
CA HIS A 570 -6.42 4.25 -15.29
C HIS A 570 -6.34 3.20 -16.40
N TYR A 571 -7.40 2.40 -16.52
CA TYR A 571 -7.62 1.60 -17.73
C TYR A 571 -8.35 2.41 -18.81
N GLY A 572 -9.14 3.43 -18.41
CA GLY A 572 -10.08 4.16 -19.26
C GLY A 572 -11.16 3.21 -19.76
N THR A 573 -12.47 3.48 -19.63
CA THR A 573 -13.49 2.55 -20.15
C THR A 573 -14.71 3.18 -20.81
N ARG A 574 -14.94 4.49 -20.64
CA ARG A 574 -16.15 5.13 -21.19
C ARG A 574 -15.96 6.63 -21.41
N PHE A 575 -16.17 7.07 -22.65
CA PHE A 575 -16.30 8.50 -22.99
C PHE A 575 -17.39 8.70 -24.04
N GLY A 576 -18.42 9.51 -23.74
CA GLY A 576 -19.48 9.87 -24.70
C GLY A 576 -20.56 8.80 -24.94
N LYS A 577 -21.38 9.02 -25.99
CA LYS A 577 -22.48 8.11 -26.38
C LYS A 577 -21.96 6.99 -27.28
N GLY A 578 -21.38 5.93 -26.69
CA GLY A 578 -21.32 4.62 -27.36
C GLY A 578 -20.02 3.80 -27.35
N GLU A 579 -18.91 4.23 -26.74
CA GLU A 579 -17.63 3.50 -26.91
C GLU A 579 -17.05 2.95 -25.60
N PHE A 580 -16.50 1.72 -25.66
CA PHE A 580 -15.93 0.99 -24.52
C PHE A 580 -14.40 0.95 -24.59
N PHE A 581 -13.76 1.22 -23.46
CA PHE A 581 -12.32 1.10 -23.26
C PHE A 581 -12.04 0.13 -22.10
N GLY A 582 -10.80 -0.28 -21.90
CA GLY A 582 -10.42 -1.27 -20.89
C GLY A 582 -9.52 -2.31 -21.51
N ASP A 583 -8.55 -2.82 -20.75
CA ASP A 583 -7.56 -3.72 -21.30
C ASP A 583 -8.20 -5.08 -21.63
N ILE A 584 -8.26 -5.38 -22.92
CA ILE A 584 -8.74 -6.64 -23.48
C ILE A 584 -7.59 -7.47 -24.08
N SER A 585 -6.34 -7.13 -23.78
CA SER A 585 -5.19 -7.87 -24.27
C SER A 585 -5.23 -9.32 -23.79
N PRO A 586 -4.72 -10.28 -24.57
CA PRO A 586 -4.62 -11.67 -24.14
C PRO A 586 -3.92 -11.83 -22.77
N GLY A 587 -2.90 -11.00 -22.51
CA GLY A 587 -2.20 -10.96 -21.23
C GLY A 587 -3.10 -10.54 -20.07
N PHE A 588 -3.89 -9.47 -20.22
CA PHE A 588 -4.82 -9.07 -19.18
C PHE A 588 -5.94 -10.07 -18.96
N ILE A 589 -6.48 -10.66 -20.04
CA ILE A 589 -7.51 -11.71 -19.94
C ILE A 589 -6.96 -12.90 -19.16
N GLU A 590 -5.76 -13.37 -19.49
CA GLU A 590 -5.13 -14.48 -18.77
C GLU A 590 -4.96 -14.15 -17.27
N HIS A 591 -4.49 -12.94 -16.97
CA HIS A 591 -4.33 -12.47 -15.59
C HIS A 591 -5.66 -12.35 -14.85
N PHE A 592 -6.70 -11.82 -15.49
CA PHE A 592 -8.06 -11.76 -14.95
C PHE A 592 -8.59 -13.15 -14.62
N GLN A 593 -8.56 -14.07 -15.58
CA GLN A 593 -9.04 -15.45 -15.41
C GLN A 593 -8.24 -16.20 -14.34
N ARG A 594 -6.91 -16.01 -14.34
CA ARG A 594 -6.00 -16.60 -13.35
C ARG A 594 -6.35 -16.15 -11.94
N ASN A 595 -6.53 -14.85 -11.74
CA ASN A 595 -6.75 -14.28 -10.41
C ASN A 595 -8.18 -14.50 -9.95
N THR A 596 -9.19 -14.12 -10.75
CA THR A 596 -10.61 -14.22 -10.36
C THR A 596 -11.19 -15.64 -10.39
N GLY A 597 -10.63 -16.52 -11.22
CA GLY A 597 -11.12 -17.89 -11.40
C GLY A 597 -12.17 -18.05 -12.49
N HIS A 598 -12.58 -16.96 -13.14
CA HIS A 598 -13.46 -17.04 -14.30
C HIS A 598 -12.77 -17.76 -15.46
N SER A 599 -13.48 -18.68 -16.11
CA SER A 599 -13.06 -19.26 -17.39
C SER A 599 -13.41 -18.36 -18.59
N LYS A 600 -14.19 -17.30 -18.33
CA LYS A 600 -14.73 -16.36 -19.31
C LYS A 600 -14.20 -14.96 -19.04
N PHE A 601 -14.43 -14.06 -19.98
CA PHE A 601 -14.11 -12.64 -19.87
C PHE A 601 -15.31 -11.84 -20.41
N PRO A 602 -15.61 -10.65 -19.86
CA PRO A 602 -16.75 -9.88 -20.34
C PRO A 602 -16.63 -9.56 -21.84
N ASN A 603 -17.73 -9.72 -22.56
CA ASN A 603 -17.84 -9.27 -23.94
C ASN A 603 -18.32 -7.80 -23.95
N PHE A 604 -17.65 -6.96 -24.72
CA PHE A 604 -17.94 -5.53 -24.76
C PHE A 604 -18.54 -5.03 -26.07
N THR A 605 -18.57 -5.87 -27.10
CA THR A 605 -18.87 -5.48 -28.48
C THR A 605 -20.16 -6.08 -29.02
N ASP A 606 -20.62 -7.21 -28.49
CA ASP A 606 -21.80 -7.94 -28.96
C ASP A 606 -22.91 -7.98 -27.90
N PRO A 607 -23.97 -7.16 -28.01
CA PRO A 607 -25.11 -7.17 -27.11
C PRO A 607 -25.88 -8.50 -27.04
N ALA A 608 -25.77 -9.36 -28.05
CA ALA A 608 -26.41 -10.68 -28.06
C ALA A 608 -25.58 -11.75 -27.34
N HIS A 609 -24.31 -11.47 -27.02
CA HIS A 609 -23.45 -12.42 -26.31
C HIS A 609 -23.93 -12.61 -24.87
N PRO A 610 -23.98 -13.85 -24.33
CA PRO A 610 -24.44 -14.11 -22.97
C PRO A 610 -23.59 -13.41 -21.91
N ASP A 611 -22.29 -13.25 -22.18
CA ASP A 611 -21.34 -12.53 -21.32
C ASP A 611 -21.18 -11.04 -21.70
N TYR A 612 -22.13 -10.46 -22.46
CA TYR A 612 -22.14 -9.02 -22.72
C TYR A 612 -22.17 -8.26 -21.39
N TYR A 613 -21.33 -7.24 -21.23
CA TYR A 613 -21.10 -6.59 -19.94
C TYR A 613 -22.36 -5.98 -19.28
N LYS A 614 -23.38 -5.61 -20.06
CA LYS A 614 -24.68 -5.15 -19.53
C LYS A 614 -25.66 -6.28 -19.24
N THR A 615 -25.40 -7.47 -19.76
CA THR A 615 -26.22 -8.67 -19.55
C THR A 615 -25.66 -9.48 -18.38
N ASN A 616 -24.37 -9.85 -18.44
CA ASN A 616 -23.67 -10.53 -17.36
C ASN A 616 -22.98 -9.51 -16.43
N ILE A 617 -23.79 -8.84 -15.61
CA ILE A 617 -23.35 -7.78 -14.69
C ILE A 617 -22.37 -8.31 -13.63
N ALA A 618 -22.50 -9.57 -13.20
CA ALA A 618 -21.61 -10.17 -12.21
C ALA A 618 -20.17 -10.27 -12.75
N LEU A 619 -19.99 -10.85 -13.95
CA LEU A 619 -18.67 -10.96 -14.59
C LEU A 619 -18.06 -9.58 -14.86
N TYR A 620 -18.88 -8.60 -15.25
CA TYR A 620 -18.40 -7.23 -15.48
C TYR A 620 -17.97 -6.52 -14.18
N ARG A 621 -18.70 -6.73 -13.07
CA ARG A 621 -18.29 -6.20 -11.76
C ARG A 621 -16.94 -6.75 -11.32
N ASP A 622 -16.70 -8.04 -11.50
CA ASP A 622 -15.40 -8.64 -11.18
C ASP A 622 -14.28 -8.07 -12.04
N TYR A 623 -14.57 -7.75 -13.31
CA TYR A 623 -13.64 -7.03 -14.19
C TYR A 623 -13.32 -5.62 -13.68
N VAL A 624 -14.31 -4.86 -13.19
CA VAL A 624 -14.09 -3.54 -12.55
C VAL A 624 -13.20 -3.68 -11.31
N GLU A 625 -13.51 -4.64 -10.43
CA GLU A 625 -12.75 -4.88 -9.20
C GLU A 625 -11.30 -5.30 -9.48
N TYR A 626 -11.08 -6.15 -10.49
CA TYR A 626 -9.74 -6.61 -10.85
C TYR A 626 -8.88 -5.48 -11.42
N ARG A 627 -9.46 -4.57 -12.22
CA ARG A 627 -8.74 -3.37 -12.71
C ARG A 627 -8.29 -2.45 -11.59
N LEU A 628 -9.14 -2.23 -10.58
CA LEU A 628 -8.77 -1.46 -9.39
C LEU A 628 -7.62 -2.12 -8.64
N LYS A 629 -7.72 -3.44 -8.46
CA LYS A 629 -6.67 -4.23 -7.80
C LYS A 629 -5.35 -4.16 -8.56
N SER A 630 -5.33 -4.33 -9.88
CA SER A 630 -4.08 -4.37 -10.65
C SER A 630 -3.32 -3.05 -10.61
N ILE A 631 -4.02 -1.90 -10.58
CA ILE A 631 -3.39 -0.58 -10.36
C ILE A 631 -2.74 -0.51 -8.98
N ASN A 632 -3.47 -0.92 -7.93
CA ASN A 632 -2.97 -0.86 -6.57
C ASN A 632 -1.80 -1.83 -6.34
N ASP A 633 -1.88 -3.04 -6.88
CA ASP A 633 -0.81 -4.04 -6.83
C ASP A 633 0.44 -3.54 -7.55
N PHE A 634 0.29 -2.91 -8.72
CA PHE A 634 1.39 -2.30 -9.44
C PHE A 634 2.09 -1.22 -8.60
N TYR A 635 1.32 -0.31 -8.00
CA TYR A 635 1.91 0.70 -7.12
C TYR A 635 2.59 0.09 -5.92
N ARG A 636 1.92 -0.83 -5.22
CA ARG A 636 2.50 -1.49 -4.06
C ARG A 636 3.79 -2.22 -4.42
N GLU A 637 3.86 -2.86 -5.58
CA GLU A 637 5.06 -3.54 -6.05
C GLU A 637 6.22 -2.57 -6.32
N ILE A 638 5.99 -1.49 -7.07
CA ILE A 638 7.10 -0.58 -7.44
C ILE A 638 7.59 0.26 -6.25
N TRP A 639 6.75 0.43 -5.23
CA TRP A 639 7.05 1.21 -4.03
C TRP A 639 7.56 0.35 -2.87
N ASP A 640 6.80 -0.67 -2.49
CA ASP A 640 7.02 -1.49 -1.29
C ASP A 640 7.29 -2.96 -1.58
N GLY A 641 7.33 -3.36 -2.86
CA GLY A 641 7.79 -4.68 -3.27
C GLY A 641 9.30 -4.83 -3.06
N GLU A 642 9.81 -6.04 -3.24
CA GLU A 642 11.26 -6.30 -3.24
C GLU A 642 11.95 -5.43 -4.31
N GLY A 643 12.97 -4.67 -3.93
CA GLY A 643 13.64 -3.68 -4.77
C GLY A 643 12.88 -2.36 -5.00
N GLY A 644 11.67 -2.22 -4.43
CA GLY A 644 10.83 -1.03 -4.52
C GLY A 644 11.51 0.23 -3.96
N LEU A 645 11.12 1.41 -4.45
CA LEU A 645 11.84 2.64 -4.15
C LEU A 645 11.76 3.04 -2.67
N ARG A 646 10.58 2.92 -2.03
CA ARG A 646 10.40 3.28 -0.62
C ARG A 646 11.16 2.37 0.32
N ARG A 647 11.42 1.11 -0.07
CA ARG A 647 12.22 0.20 0.77
C ARG A 647 13.65 0.67 0.98
N ARG A 648 14.24 1.26 -0.05
CA ARG A 648 15.62 1.80 -0.01
C ARG A 648 15.65 3.26 0.44
N HIS A 649 14.58 4.00 0.19
CA HIS A 649 14.47 5.43 0.44
C HIS A 649 13.16 5.76 1.16
N PRO A 650 13.00 5.38 2.44
CA PRO A 650 11.77 5.61 3.20
C PRO A 650 11.46 7.10 3.44
N GLU A 651 12.44 7.99 3.22
CA GLU A 651 12.27 9.45 3.28
C GLU A 651 11.51 10.03 2.08
N VAL A 652 11.51 9.33 0.95
CA VAL A 652 10.91 9.79 -0.31
C VAL A 652 9.40 9.91 -0.16
N ILE A 653 8.89 11.06 -0.58
CA ILE A 653 7.46 11.33 -0.52
C ILE A 653 6.76 10.62 -1.67
N PHE A 654 5.67 9.92 -1.37
CA PHE A 654 4.83 9.26 -2.38
C PHE A 654 3.39 9.77 -2.31
N GLY A 655 2.92 10.39 -3.39
CA GLY A 655 1.54 10.78 -3.55
C GLY A 655 0.76 9.79 -4.42
N SER A 656 -0.34 9.30 -3.88
CA SER A 656 -1.33 8.58 -4.70
C SER A 656 -2.18 9.58 -5.50
N TRP A 657 -2.73 9.15 -6.63
CA TRP A 657 -3.36 10.04 -7.59
C TRP A 657 -4.56 9.35 -8.23
N THR A 658 -5.74 9.97 -8.14
CA THR A 658 -6.94 9.54 -8.86
C THR A 658 -7.55 10.68 -9.64
N ILE A 659 -8.42 10.33 -10.58
CA ILE A 659 -9.19 11.28 -11.37
C ILE A 659 -10.59 11.41 -10.78
N ALA A 660 -11.07 12.65 -10.63
CA ALA A 660 -12.37 12.99 -10.08
C ALA A 660 -13.21 13.76 -11.09
N LEU A 661 -14.51 13.44 -11.14
CA LEU A 661 -15.51 14.13 -11.94
C LEU A 661 -16.52 14.79 -11.01
N ALA A 662 -16.78 16.09 -11.20
CA ALA A 662 -17.55 16.86 -10.24
C ALA A 662 -19.02 16.45 -10.28
N GLY A 663 -19.56 16.07 -9.12
CA GLY A 663 -20.94 15.63 -8.99
C GLY A 663 -21.25 15.09 -7.61
N ASP A 664 -22.09 14.06 -7.55
CA ASP A 664 -22.41 13.32 -6.33
C ASP A 664 -21.79 11.91 -6.35
N GLU A 665 -22.28 11.01 -5.49
CA GLU A 665 -21.82 9.62 -5.42
C GLU A 665 -22.02 8.85 -6.74
N THR A 666 -22.93 9.31 -7.61
CA THR A 666 -23.13 8.76 -8.96
C THR A 666 -21.91 8.99 -9.84
N GLN A 667 -21.34 10.21 -9.85
CA GLN A 667 -20.10 10.48 -10.60
C GLN A 667 -18.90 9.76 -9.99
N MET A 668 -18.86 9.61 -8.67
CA MET A 668 -17.84 8.78 -8.01
C MET A 668 -17.93 7.32 -8.43
N ALA A 669 -19.13 6.73 -8.45
CA ALA A 669 -19.37 5.37 -8.92
C ALA A 669 -19.06 5.21 -10.42
N GLU A 670 -19.40 6.21 -11.24
CA GLU A 670 -19.04 6.25 -12.66
C GLU A 670 -17.51 6.25 -12.82
N MET A 671 -16.76 7.06 -12.08
CA MET A 671 -15.30 7.07 -12.17
C MET A 671 -14.67 5.75 -11.70
N ARG A 672 -15.25 5.11 -10.68
CA ARG A 672 -14.85 3.76 -10.24
C ARG A 672 -15.04 2.74 -11.37
N GLU A 673 -16.22 2.68 -11.95
CA GLU A 673 -16.57 1.74 -13.02
C GLU A 673 -15.78 2.05 -14.30
N ALA A 674 -15.83 3.32 -14.73
CA ALA A 674 -15.32 3.78 -15.99
C ALA A 674 -13.78 3.80 -16.02
N GLU A 675 -13.11 4.23 -14.96
CA GLU A 675 -11.67 4.49 -15.03
C GLU A 675 -10.87 3.73 -13.98
N ALA A 676 -11.50 2.86 -13.20
CA ALA A 676 -10.88 2.18 -12.07
C ALA A 676 -10.30 3.20 -11.07
N GLN A 677 -11.09 4.23 -10.74
CA GLN A 677 -10.70 5.27 -9.79
C GLN A 677 -11.41 5.06 -8.45
N ASP A 678 -10.65 4.69 -7.42
CA ASP A 678 -11.11 4.63 -6.03
C ASP A 678 -9.98 5.09 -5.11
N GLY A 679 -10.07 6.35 -4.67
CA GLY A 679 -9.07 6.95 -3.82
C GLY A 679 -8.90 6.24 -2.48
N ALA A 680 -9.99 5.84 -1.83
CA ALA A 680 -9.92 5.18 -0.52
C ALA A 680 -9.22 3.83 -0.65
N ARG A 681 -9.57 3.01 -1.66
CA ARG A 681 -8.93 1.71 -1.89
C ARG A 681 -7.49 1.84 -2.35
N MET A 682 -7.15 2.85 -3.15
CA MET A 682 -5.76 3.13 -3.53
C MET A 682 -4.93 3.53 -2.31
N VAL A 683 -5.44 4.40 -1.43
CA VAL A 683 -4.78 4.77 -0.18
C VAL A 683 -4.59 3.55 0.72
N ALA A 684 -5.60 2.71 0.86
CA ALA A 684 -5.51 1.50 1.69
C ALA A 684 -4.47 0.50 1.19
N GLY A 685 -4.36 0.33 -0.14
CA GLY A 685 -3.43 -0.60 -0.76
C GLY A 685 -1.98 -0.10 -0.84
N THR A 686 -1.76 1.22 -0.76
CA THR A 686 -0.44 1.83 -1.07
C THR A 686 0.13 2.72 0.04
N LEU A 687 -0.67 3.09 1.05
CA LEU A 687 -0.27 3.91 2.20
C LEU A 687 0.59 5.14 1.81
N PRO A 688 0.07 6.03 0.95
CA PRO A 688 0.77 7.21 0.44
C PRO A 688 0.92 8.28 1.53
N ASP A 689 1.71 9.33 1.28
CA ASP A 689 1.81 10.49 2.18
C ASP A 689 0.63 11.45 2.05
N PHE A 690 0.00 11.51 0.88
CA PHE A 690 -1.20 12.29 0.59
C PHE A 690 -1.95 11.65 -0.59
N HIS A 691 -3.19 12.08 -0.79
CA HIS A 691 -4.00 11.68 -1.95
C HIS A 691 -4.34 12.88 -2.83
N PHE A 692 -4.15 12.73 -4.13
CA PHE A 692 -4.34 13.79 -5.11
C PHE A 692 -5.57 13.50 -5.98
N LEU A 693 -6.43 14.51 -6.13
CA LEU A 693 -7.58 14.49 -7.04
C LEU A 693 -7.28 15.34 -8.28
N GLN A 694 -7.11 14.68 -9.43
CA GLN A 694 -7.05 15.33 -10.73
C GLN A 694 -8.46 15.62 -11.23
N SER A 695 -8.68 16.86 -11.66
CA SER A 695 -9.92 17.25 -12.30
C SER A 695 -10.04 16.58 -13.67
N HIS A 696 -11.18 15.97 -13.97
CA HIS A 696 -11.45 15.35 -15.27
C HIS A 696 -11.80 16.40 -16.33
N TRP A 697 -11.64 16.09 -17.63
CA TRP A 697 -11.79 17.06 -18.73
C TRP A 697 -13.19 17.73 -18.83
N PRO A 698 -14.34 17.08 -18.50
CA PRO A 698 -15.65 17.73 -18.49
C PRO A 698 -15.75 18.83 -17.44
N ASP A 699 -14.89 18.84 -16.43
CA ASP A 699 -14.85 19.93 -15.45
C ASP A 699 -14.01 21.12 -15.94
N TRP A 700 -13.29 20.98 -17.06
CA TRP A 700 -12.52 22.06 -17.69
C TRP A 700 -13.35 22.87 -18.70
N ILE A 701 -14.52 22.37 -19.12
CA ILE A 701 -15.34 23.00 -20.16
C ILE A 701 -15.90 24.38 -19.73
N PRO A 702 -16.17 25.28 -20.69
CA PRO A 702 -16.68 26.65 -20.50
C PRO A 702 -17.80 26.81 -19.45
N GLU A 703 -18.77 25.90 -19.43
CA GLU A 703 -19.96 25.98 -18.58
C GLU A 703 -19.66 25.68 -17.11
N LYS A 704 -18.60 24.92 -16.82
CA LYS A 704 -18.16 24.55 -15.46
C LYS A 704 -16.94 25.34 -15.00
N GLN A 705 -16.60 26.42 -15.71
CA GLN A 705 -15.36 27.16 -15.54
C GLN A 705 -15.20 27.90 -14.21
N THR A 706 -16.17 27.94 -13.32
CA THR A 706 -16.01 28.58 -12.01
C THR A 706 -15.38 27.58 -11.03
N PRO A 707 -14.39 27.94 -10.17
CA PRO A 707 -13.76 26.98 -9.25
C PRO A 707 -14.70 26.26 -8.27
N GLU A 708 -15.96 26.69 -8.20
CA GLU A 708 -17.03 26.06 -7.43
C GLU A 708 -17.27 24.58 -7.75
N TYR A 709 -16.87 24.08 -8.93
CA TYR A 709 -16.98 22.65 -9.27
C TYR A 709 -16.25 21.74 -8.28
N LEU A 710 -15.21 22.24 -7.59
CA LEU A 710 -14.51 21.52 -6.52
C LEU A 710 -15.44 21.05 -5.40
N THR A 711 -16.59 21.70 -5.21
CA THR A 711 -17.62 21.26 -4.26
C THR A 711 -18.17 19.87 -4.61
N GLY A 712 -18.21 19.53 -5.90
CA GLY A 712 -18.60 18.21 -6.41
C GLY A 712 -17.55 17.12 -6.17
N TYR A 713 -16.38 17.44 -5.59
CA TYR A 713 -15.38 16.43 -5.20
C TYR A 713 -15.56 15.93 -3.76
N ARG A 714 -16.54 16.46 -3.02
CA ARG A 714 -16.81 16.05 -1.63
C ARG A 714 -17.03 14.54 -1.44
N PRO A 715 -17.72 13.80 -2.33
CA PRO A 715 -17.87 12.34 -2.17
C PRO A 715 -16.52 11.62 -2.11
N TYR A 716 -15.62 11.93 -3.06
CA TYR A 716 -14.26 11.36 -3.10
C TYR A 716 -13.46 11.72 -1.83
N MET A 717 -13.52 12.98 -1.41
CA MET A 717 -12.83 13.43 -0.20
C MET A 717 -13.38 12.76 1.07
N LYS A 718 -14.70 12.61 1.16
CA LYS A 718 -15.36 11.95 2.29
C LYS A 718 -14.93 10.49 2.39
N ALA A 719 -14.96 9.75 1.28
CA ALA A 719 -14.52 8.36 1.25
C ALA A 719 -13.07 8.17 1.75
N VAL A 720 -12.16 9.07 1.36
CA VAL A 720 -10.77 9.02 1.83
C VAL A 720 -10.65 9.44 3.30
N ARG A 721 -11.38 10.48 3.74
CA ARG A 721 -11.29 11.00 5.12
C ARG A 721 -11.91 10.08 6.16
N ASP A 722 -13.03 9.45 5.82
CA ASP A 722 -13.68 8.48 6.70
C ASP A 722 -12.77 7.26 6.90
N ALA A 723 -12.06 6.85 5.85
CA ALA A 723 -11.13 5.73 5.90
C ALA A 723 -9.76 6.08 6.51
N PHE A 724 -9.29 7.31 6.31
CA PHE A 724 -7.94 7.78 6.66
C PHE A 724 -7.99 9.22 7.18
N PRO A 725 -8.48 9.44 8.41
CA PRO A 725 -8.54 10.76 8.99
C PRO A 725 -7.13 11.35 9.11
N GLY A 726 -7.00 12.62 8.71
CA GLY A 726 -5.72 13.34 8.74
C GLY A 726 -4.79 13.09 7.55
N LEU A 727 -5.14 12.21 6.59
CA LEU A 727 -4.41 12.13 5.32
C LEU A 727 -4.58 13.44 4.54
N PRO A 728 -3.49 14.14 4.16
CA PRO A 728 -3.58 15.33 3.35
C PRO A 728 -4.20 15.05 1.97
N LEU A 729 -5.03 15.98 1.49
CA LEU A 729 -5.68 15.94 0.20
C LEU A 729 -5.22 17.09 -0.68
N ALA A 730 -4.95 16.81 -1.94
CA ALA A 730 -4.53 17.79 -2.92
C ALA A 730 -5.40 17.77 -4.18
N VAL A 731 -5.42 18.89 -4.92
CA VAL A 731 -6.26 19.01 -6.12
C VAL A 731 -5.54 19.69 -7.27
N GLN A 732 -5.84 19.23 -8.49
CA GLN A 732 -5.32 19.84 -9.71
C GLN A 732 -6.22 20.97 -10.19
N GLY A 733 -5.61 22.13 -10.47
CA GLY A 733 -6.25 23.18 -11.27
C GLY A 733 -5.70 23.17 -12.70
N ASP A 734 -6.54 23.38 -13.71
CA ASP A 734 -6.09 23.59 -15.09
C ASP A 734 -6.15 25.10 -15.41
N PHE A 735 -5.04 25.67 -15.92
CA PHE A 735 -4.98 27.02 -16.48
C PHE A 735 -5.77 27.20 -17.80
N ALA A 736 -6.60 26.21 -18.13
CA ALA A 736 -7.34 26.01 -19.36
C ALA A 736 -6.39 25.75 -20.53
N SER A 737 -5.81 24.55 -20.50
CA SER A 737 -5.01 23.95 -21.57
C SER A 737 -5.78 23.88 -22.90
N THR A 738 -7.11 23.79 -22.85
CA THR A 738 -8.01 23.86 -24.00
C THR A 738 -8.47 25.29 -24.30
N VAL A 739 -8.41 25.62 -25.59
CA VAL A 739 -8.81 26.90 -26.17
C VAL A 739 -10.31 27.15 -26.07
N PRO A 740 -10.79 28.42 -26.03
CA PRO A 740 -10.04 29.69 -26.18
C PRO A 740 -9.68 30.40 -24.88
N TYR A 741 -9.90 29.77 -23.74
CA TYR A 741 -9.84 30.46 -22.46
C TYR A 741 -8.50 30.22 -21.77
N ARG A 742 -7.88 31.26 -21.23
CA ARG A 742 -6.82 31.14 -20.22
C ARG A 742 -7.36 31.63 -18.90
N ARG A 743 -7.09 30.90 -17.82
CA ARG A 743 -7.55 31.31 -16.49
C ARG A 743 -6.78 32.54 -16.04
N THR A 744 -7.50 33.60 -15.68
CA THR A 744 -6.90 34.83 -15.18
C THR A 744 -6.27 34.59 -13.79
N PRO A 745 -5.35 35.45 -13.35
CA PRO A 745 -4.82 35.39 -11.98
C PRO A 745 -5.92 35.54 -10.92
N GLY A 746 -7.02 36.23 -11.26
CA GLY A 746 -8.21 36.33 -10.39
C GLY A 746 -8.93 35.00 -10.20
N TRP A 747 -9.00 34.20 -11.28
CA TRP A 747 -9.54 32.84 -11.23
C TRP A 747 -8.66 31.92 -10.38
N GLU A 748 -7.34 31.96 -10.58
CA GLU A 748 -6.38 31.15 -9.82
C GLU A 748 -6.52 31.40 -8.31
N ARG A 749 -6.53 32.67 -7.88
CA ARG A 749 -6.76 33.02 -6.47
C ARG A 749 -8.13 32.56 -5.95
N LYS A 750 -9.17 32.57 -6.80
CA LYS A 750 -10.49 32.07 -6.43
C LYS A 750 -10.48 30.55 -6.30
N PHE A 751 -9.72 29.85 -7.15
CA PHE A 751 -9.53 28.41 -7.08
C PHE A 751 -8.90 28.00 -5.77
N GLU A 752 -7.79 28.62 -5.38
CA GLU A 752 -7.10 28.31 -4.12
C GLU A 752 -7.97 28.56 -2.89
N ARG A 753 -8.68 29.70 -2.85
CA ARG A 753 -9.66 29.98 -1.79
C ARG A 753 -10.76 28.94 -1.75
N THR A 754 -11.23 28.48 -2.91
CA THR A 754 -12.28 27.48 -3.00
C THR A 754 -11.77 26.11 -2.56
N ALA A 755 -10.58 25.70 -3.00
CA ALA A 755 -9.92 24.46 -2.61
C ALA A 755 -9.76 24.40 -1.09
N LYS A 756 -9.23 25.47 -0.47
CA LYS A 756 -9.12 25.58 1.00
C LYS A 756 -10.47 25.51 1.70
N ARG A 757 -11.50 26.19 1.17
CA ARG A 757 -12.87 26.17 1.73
C ARG A 757 -13.52 24.78 1.63
N VAL A 758 -13.28 24.05 0.54
CA VAL A 758 -13.76 22.67 0.36
C VAL A 758 -12.99 21.72 1.28
N GLY A 759 -11.72 22.02 1.53
CA GLY A 759 -10.87 21.39 2.53
C GLY A 759 -9.61 20.76 1.97
N PHE A 760 -9.17 21.06 0.76
CA PHE A 760 -7.87 20.59 0.27
C PHE A 760 -6.72 21.28 1.01
N ASP A 761 -5.65 20.53 1.27
CA ASP A 761 -4.45 20.99 1.96
C ASP A 761 -3.52 21.78 1.02
N PHE A 762 -3.45 21.37 -0.26
CA PHE A 762 -2.68 22.11 -1.27
C PHE A 762 -3.22 21.93 -2.69
N THR A 763 -2.75 22.80 -3.59
CA THR A 763 -3.14 22.82 -5.01
C THR A 763 -1.92 22.62 -5.90
N ALA A 764 -2.08 21.92 -7.03
CA ALA A 764 -1.11 21.96 -8.12
C ALA A 764 -1.77 22.43 -9.42
N PHE A 765 -1.19 23.43 -10.08
CA PHE A 765 -1.71 23.87 -11.38
C PHE A 765 -1.02 23.14 -12.54
N TYR A 766 -1.79 22.82 -13.58
CA TYR A 766 -1.31 22.16 -14.79
C TYR A 766 -0.56 23.14 -15.70
N GLU A 767 0.64 22.75 -16.12
CA GLU A 767 1.50 23.43 -17.11
C GLU A 767 1.79 24.92 -16.85
N PHE A 768 2.89 25.19 -16.15
CA PHE A 768 3.33 26.55 -15.78
C PHE A 768 3.38 27.56 -16.93
N HIS A 769 3.74 27.11 -18.13
CA HIS A 769 3.96 27.97 -19.29
C HIS A 769 2.67 28.45 -19.96
N VAL A 770 1.51 27.82 -19.68
CA VAL A 770 0.23 28.24 -20.28
C VAL A 770 -0.52 29.29 -19.47
N ARG A 771 0.05 29.75 -18.34
CA ARG A 771 -0.58 30.76 -17.47
C ARG A 771 -0.87 32.07 -18.23
N HIS A 772 -1.86 32.81 -17.73
CA HIS A 772 -2.31 34.08 -18.32
C HIS A 772 -1.16 35.10 -18.47
N GLN A 773 -0.34 35.24 -17.43
CA GLN A 773 0.73 36.22 -17.35
C GLN A 773 1.69 36.11 -18.55
N VAL A 774 2.04 34.88 -18.95
CA VAL A 774 2.95 34.60 -20.08
C VAL A 774 2.44 35.13 -21.41
N HIS A 775 1.12 35.27 -21.58
CA HIS A 775 0.52 35.67 -22.84
C HIS A 775 0.13 37.15 -22.88
N PHE A 776 -0.25 37.73 -21.73
CA PHE A 776 -0.95 39.00 -21.68
C PHE A 776 -0.23 40.10 -20.90
N ASP A 777 0.69 39.75 -20.00
CA ASP A 777 1.34 40.69 -19.10
C ASP A 777 2.81 40.90 -19.48
N PRO A 778 3.39 42.10 -19.34
CA PRO A 778 4.81 42.32 -19.58
C PRO A 778 5.68 41.63 -18.51
N PRO A 779 6.92 41.20 -18.83
CA PRO A 779 7.85 40.67 -17.83
C PRO A 779 8.07 41.65 -16.70
N ARG A 780 7.96 41.21 -15.45
CA ARG A 780 8.19 42.08 -14.29
C ARG A 780 9.48 41.68 -13.58
N PRO A 781 10.40 42.62 -13.32
CA PRO A 781 11.58 42.35 -12.52
C PRO A 781 11.18 42.15 -11.06
N VAL A 782 11.61 41.05 -10.45
CA VAL A 782 11.21 40.62 -9.10
C VAL A 782 12.33 40.86 -8.10
N SER A 783 13.58 40.60 -8.50
CA SER A 783 14.76 40.83 -7.69
C SER A 783 15.96 41.17 -8.56
N GLY A 784 16.90 41.92 -7.99
CA GLY A 784 18.16 42.26 -8.63
C GLY A 784 19.28 42.13 -7.62
N GLU A 785 20.36 41.47 -7.98
CA GLU A 785 21.53 41.24 -7.13
C GLU A 785 22.81 41.62 -7.86
N VAL A 786 23.86 41.96 -7.11
CA VAL A 786 25.21 42.22 -7.62
C VAL A 786 26.26 41.73 -6.63
N ASP A 787 27.32 41.09 -7.14
CA ASP A 787 28.46 40.67 -6.33
C ASP A 787 29.57 41.74 -6.25
N ALA A 788 30.60 41.50 -5.45
CA ALA A 788 31.75 42.41 -5.29
C ALA A 788 32.54 42.66 -6.60
N ALA A 789 32.51 41.72 -7.54
CA ALA A 789 33.15 41.86 -8.86
C ALA A 789 32.28 42.66 -9.85
N GLY A 790 31.07 43.03 -9.45
CA GLY A 790 30.11 43.76 -10.27
C GLY A 790 29.28 42.87 -11.20
N ASN A 791 29.30 41.55 -11.02
CA ASN A 791 28.41 40.67 -11.77
C ASN A 791 27.00 40.79 -11.20
N GLY A 792 26.07 41.21 -12.05
CA GLY A 792 24.69 41.42 -11.69
C GLY A 792 23.76 40.37 -12.31
N CYS A 793 22.66 40.12 -11.60
CA CYS A 793 21.56 39.30 -12.08
C CYS A 793 20.23 39.98 -11.72
N VAL A 794 19.35 40.14 -12.71
CA VAL A 794 17.94 40.51 -12.49
C VAL A 794 17.06 39.31 -12.84
N VAL A 795 16.18 38.96 -11.91
CA VAL A 795 15.21 37.87 -12.06
C VAL A 795 13.87 38.46 -12.49
N PHE A 796 13.32 37.97 -13.60
CA PHE A 796 11.95 38.27 -14.03
C PHE A 796 10.98 37.16 -13.64
N ASP A 797 9.68 37.47 -13.56
CA ASP A 797 8.61 36.51 -13.29
C ASP A 797 8.17 35.69 -14.52
N GLN A 798 8.81 35.93 -15.67
CA GLN A 798 8.65 35.19 -16.91
C GLN A 798 9.89 35.31 -17.80
N VAL A 799 9.96 34.48 -18.84
CA VAL A 799 11.06 34.49 -19.82
C VAL A 799 11.12 35.84 -20.55
N ILE A 800 12.33 36.36 -20.74
CA ILE A 800 12.60 37.60 -21.47
C ILE A 800 13.28 37.30 -22.81
N SER A 801 13.00 38.12 -23.82
CA SER A 801 13.59 37.98 -25.15
C SER A 801 15.10 38.27 -25.10
N PRO A 802 15.97 37.34 -25.55
CA PRO A 802 17.41 37.60 -25.68
C PRO A 802 17.70 38.80 -26.60
N GLU A 803 16.94 38.95 -27.68
CA GLU A 803 17.09 40.06 -28.62
C GLU A 803 16.83 41.41 -27.92
N SER A 804 15.74 41.50 -27.16
CA SER A 804 15.38 42.71 -26.41
C SER A 804 16.42 43.02 -25.32
N ALA A 805 16.93 42.00 -24.63
CA ALA A 805 17.90 42.15 -23.56
C ALA A 805 19.25 42.65 -24.09
N ASN A 806 19.70 42.18 -25.25
CA ASN A 806 20.96 42.60 -25.86
C ASN A 806 20.99 44.12 -26.17
N THR A 807 19.82 44.76 -26.32
CA THR A 807 19.73 46.22 -26.49
C THR A 807 20.14 47.02 -25.23
N LEU A 808 20.35 46.33 -24.10
CA LEU A 808 20.82 46.95 -22.86
C LEU A 808 22.35 47.06 -22.78
N GLU A 809 23.10 46.44 -23.69
CA GLU A 809 24.56 46.56 -23.71
C GLU A 809 24.99 48.04 -23.82
N GLY A 810 25.91 48.47 -22.96
CA GLY A 810 26.38 49.85 -22.90
C GLY A 810 25.40 50.85 -22.25
N ARG A 811 24.25 50.39 -21.75
CA ARG A 811 23.25 51.27 -21.10
C ARG A 811 23.78 51.86 -19.81
N ALA A 812 23.54 53.17 -19.64
CA ALA A 812 23.93 53.90 -18.44
C ALA A 812 23.20 53.41 -17.18
N LEU A 813 23.95 53.28 -16.11
CA LEU A 813 23.51 52.95 -14.76
C LEU A 813 23.72 54.15 -13.82
N THR A 814 23.27 54.05 -12.56
CA THR A 814 23.65 55.03 -11.54
C THR A 814 25.17 55.05 -11.34
N GLY A 815 25.75 56.24 -11.09
CA GLY A 815 27.18 56.39 -10.79
C GLY A 815 28.13 56.36 -12.00
N ASN A 816 27.69 56.80 -13.20
CA ASN A 816 28.48 56.79 -14.45
C ASN A 816 28.96 55.41 -14.92
N ARG A 817 28.32 54.34 -14.44
CA ARG A 817 28.55 52.97 -14.87
C ARG A 817 27.78 52.64 -16.15
N LYS A 818 28.20 51.59 -16.85
CA LYS A 818 27.49 51.02 -18.00
C LYS A 818 27.35 49.51 -17.86
N LEU A 819 26.23 48.98 -18.32
CA LEU A 819 26.05 47.53 -18.45
C LEU A 819 27.01 46.97 -19.50
N THR A 820 27.69 45.87 -19.17
CA THR A 820 28.52 45.13 -20.10
C THR A 820 28.26 43.63 -20.01
N GLY A 821 28.49 42.90 -21.08
CA GLY A 821 28.36 41.44 -21.11
C GLY A 821 26.94 40.95 -20.83
N VAL A 822 25.94 41.69 -21.34
CA VAL A 822 24.52 41.37 -21.19
C VAL A 822 24.21 40.05 -21.89
N ARG A 823 23.54 39.14 -21.18
CA ARG A 823 23.02 37.88 -21.72
C ARG A 823 21.78 37.43 -20.95
N THR A 824 21.03 36.49 -21.49
CA THR A 824 19.86 35.91 -20.83
C THR A 824 19.98 34.41 -20.58
N ASP A 825 19.26 33.93 -19.58
CA ASP A 825 18.99 32.52 -19.33
C ASP A 825 17.53 32.41 -18.89
N GLY A 826 16.63 32.24 -19.87
CA GLY A 826 15.19 32.30 -19.67
C GLY A 826 14.74 33.64 -19.06
N ASN A 827 14.34 33.61 -17.78
CA ASN A 827 13.89 34.79 -17.02
C ASN A 827 15.03 35.56 -16.33
N LEU A 828 16.28 35.12 -16.46
CA LEU A 828 17.44 35.78 -15.85
C LEU A 828 18.08 36.75 -16.85
N LEU A 829 18.28 37.99 -16.44
CA LEU A 829 19.14 38.96 -17.12
C LEU A 829 20.48 39.02 -16.38
N LEU A 830 21.55 38.59 -17.05
CA LEU A 830 22.90 38.52 -16.50
C LEU A 830 23.79 39.56 -17.15
N PHE A 831 24.62 40.24 -16.37
CA PHE A 831 25.48 41.34 -16.85
C PHE A 831 26.62 41.62 -15.87
N ASN A 832 27.54 42.50 -16.25
CA ASN A 832 28.45 43.19 -15.35
C ASN A 832 28.09 44.68 -15.31
N VAL A 833 28.24 45.33 -14.16
CA VAL A 833 27.92 46.77 -13.99
C VAL A 833 29.11 47.68 -14.30
N GLY A 834 30.06 47.21 -15.10
CA GLY A 834 31.25 47.95 -15.50
C GLY A 834 32.35 48.00 -14.45
N GLY A 835 32.49 46.96 -13.63
CA GLY A 835 33.57 46.81 -12.63
C GLY A 835 33.09 46.59 -11.19
N PRO A 836 34.02 46.43 -10.23
CA PRO A 836 33.72 46.10 -8.83
C PRO A 836 32.74 47.07 -8.17
N VAL A 837 31.96 46.56 -7.21
CA VAL A 837 30.93 47.31 -6.45
C VAL A 837 31.13 47.05 -4.97
N SER A 838 30.81 48.02 -4.13
CA SER A 838 30.80 47.84 -2.66
C SER A 838 29.38 47.78 -2.11
N ALA A 839 29.21 47.24 -0.89
CA ALA A 839 27.92 47.21 -0.22
C ALA A 839 27.28 48.59 -0.01
N ALA A 840 28.08 49.65 0.04
CA ALA A 840 27.60 51.03 0.21
C ALA A 840 27.08 51.65 -1.10
N GLU A 841 27.41 51.07 -2.25
CA GLU A 841 27.10 51.63 -3.55
C GLU A 841 25.71 51.19 -4.03
N ALA A 842 24.86 52.16 -4.37
CA ALA A 842 23.53 51.89 -4.91
C ALA A 842 23.56 51.81 -6.44
N VAL A 843 23.49 50.60 -6.98
CA VAL A 843 23.38 50.37 -8.43
C VAL A 843 21.91 50.17 -8.81
N THR A 844 21.42 50.97 -9.76
CA THR A 844 20.06 50.86 -10.32
C THR A 844 20.12 50.64 -11.82
N VAL A 845 19.38 49.64 -12.29
CA VAL A 845 19.34 49.21 -13.70
C VAL A 845 18.04 49.67 -14.35
N PRO A 846 18.07 50.49 -15.43
CA PRO A 846 16.89 50.81 -16.23
C PRO A 846 16.56 49.68 -17.20
N LEU A 847 15.34 49.17 -17.13
CA LEU A 847 14.91 47.95 -17.82
C LEU A 847 14.00 48.20 -19.04
N ALA A 848 13.84 49.47 -19.43
CA ALA A 848 13.06 49.85 -20.61
C ALA A 848 13.51 49.11 -21.88
N GLY A 849 12.58 48.64 -22.70
CA GLY A 849 12.91 47.95 -23.95
C GLY A 849 13.17 46.46 -23.83
N ILE A 850 13.22 45.90 -22.61
CA ILE A 850 13.05 44.45 -22.43
C ILE A 850 11.62 44.06 -22.85
N THR A 851 11.48 42.91 -23.48
CA THR A 851 10.20 42.29 -23.82
C THR A 851 10.18 40.82 -23.41
N ASP A 852 9.00 40.21 -23.44
CA ASP A 852 8.88 38.74 -23.49
C ASP A 852 9.19 38.20 -24.90
N ASP A 853 9.11 36.88 -25.04
CA ASP A 853 9.30 36.17 -26.31
C ASP A 853 8.03 35.38 -26.70
N PRO A 854 7.15 35.95 -27.55
CA PRO A 854 5.95 35.26 -28.02
C PRO A 854 6.23 33.97 -28.77
N SER A 855 7.41 33.77 -29.37
CA SER A 855 7.71 32.56 -30.15
C SER A 855 7.72 31.29 -29.30
N LEU A 856 7.87 31.43 -27.97
CA LEU A 856 7.92 30.33 -27.01
C LEU A 856 6.53 29.94 -26.46
N ARG A 857 5.47 30.67 -26.81
CA ARG A 857 4.13 30.49 -26.25
C ARG A 857 3.33 29.41 -27.00
N VAL A 858 2.39 28.79 -26.30
CA VAL A 858 1.41 27.90 -26.94
C VAL A 858 0.37 28.75 -27.70
N PRO A 859 0.19 28.54 -29.02
CA PRO A 859 -0.77 29.33 -29.80
C PRO A 859 -2.22 29.20 -29.29
N MET A 860 -2.96 30.30 -29.35
CA MET A 860 -4.39 30.39 -29.07
C MET A 860 -5.17 30.80 -30.33
N PRO A 861 -6.30 30.16 -30.63
CA PRO A 861 -7.22 30.55 -31.68
C PRO A 861 -7.66 32.02 -31.62
N GLY A 862 -7.65 32.63 -32.80
CA GLY A 862 -7.93 34.05 -32.99
C GLY A 862 -6.72 34.98 -32.78
N ILE A 863 -5.74 34.62 -31.94
CA ILE A 863 -4.62 35.50 -31.57
C ILE A 863 -3.21 34.91 -31.77
N GLY A 864 -3.10 33.64 -32.19
CA GLY A 864 -1.82 32.96 -32.40
C GLY A 864 -1.02 32.92 -31.10
N THR A 865 0.27 33.28 -31.16
CA THR A 865 1.11 33.42 -29.97
C THR A 865 0.87 34.73 -29.21
N GLY A 866 -0.04 35.61 -29.66
CA GLY A 866 -0.31 36.90 -29.04
C GLY A 866 0.74 37.98 -29.38
N ARG A 867 0.60 39.17 -28.79
CA ARG A 867 1.52 40.30 -29.02
C ARG A 867 2.77 40.22 -28.14
N VAL A 868 3.80 40.96 -28.51
CA VAL A 868 4.94 41.27 -27.64
C VAL A 868 4.48 42.20 -26.51
N ASN A 869 4.86 41.90 -25.27
CA ASN A 869 4.55 42.73 -24.10
C ASN A 869 5.83 43.41 -23.58
N PRO A 870 6.02 44.72 -23.84
CA PRO A 870 7.22 45.44 -23.41
C PRO A 870 7.16 45.83 -21.93
N VAL A 871 8.31 45.75 -21.26
CA VAL A 871 8.50 46.29 -19.91
C VAL A 871 8.25 47.81 -19.93
N PRO A 872 7.46 48.36 -18.98
CA PRO A 872 7.17 49.79 -18.94
C PRO A 872 8.45 50.65 -18.90
N PRO A 873 8.55 51.77 -19.65
CA PRO A 873 9.78 52.56 -19.78
C PRO A 873 10.37 53.10 -18.47
N GLU A 874 9.53 53.34 -17.47
CA GLU A 874 9.88 53.81 -16.15
C GLU A 874 10.46 52.73 -15.23
N THR A 875 10.42 51.46 -15.66
CA THR A 875 10.84 50.32 -14.85
C THR A 875 12.34 50.36 -14.58
N ARG A 876 12.67 50.39 -13.29
CA ARG A 876 14.03 50.36 -12.78
C ARG A 876 14.11 49.39 -11.60
N ILE A 877 15.23 48.70 -11.46
CA ILE A 877 15.48 47.84 -10.29
C ILE A 877 16.79 48.22 -9.61
N ARG A 878 16.74 48.36 -8.29
CA ARG A 878 17.93 48.53 -7.45
C ARG A 878 18.51 47.16 -7.13
N LEU A 879 19.81 46.99 -7.38
CA LEU A 879 20.51 45.75 -7.09
C LEU A 879 20.86 45.66 -5.61
N GLN A 880 20.62 44.49 -5.03
CA GLN A 880 21.05 44.13 -3.68
C GLN A 880 22.47 43.58 -3.71
N PHE A 881 23.34 44.09 -2.84
CA PHE A 881 24.72 43.60 -2.76
C PHE A 881 24.77 42.24 -2.07
N LYS A 882 25.32 41.23 -2.75
CA LYS A 882 25.66 39.93 -2.16
C LYS A 882 27.10 39.97 -1.64
N GLY A 883 27.23 40.19 -0.33
CA GLY A 883 28.49 39.93 0.36
C GLY A 883 28.78 38.43 0.39
N ASN A 884 30.05 38.06 0.28
CA ASN A 884 30.49 36.67 0.47
C ASN A 884 30.04 36.10 1.82
#